data_AF-A0AA43CLJ5-F1
#
_entry.id   AF-A0AA43CLJ5-F1
#
_cell.length_a   1.000
_cell.length_b   1.000
_cell.length_c   1.000
_cell.angle_alpha   90.00
_cell.angle_beta   90.00
_cell.angle_gamma   90.00
#
_symmetry.space_group_name_H-M   'P 1'
#
loop_
_entity.id
_entity.type
_entity.pdbx_description
1 polymer ?
#
loop_
_entity_poly.entity_id
_entity_poly.type
_entity_poly.pdbx_seq_one_letter_code
_entity_poly.pdbx_strand_id
1 'polypeptide(L)'
;MDAKRKLCQIKDNWHWLVGPMALIWLLVRSGANPKRLTYPCQRAAMPVAGSWILAAAAFLAGSLLLRRFAKVSAVAMVLAGVVWMITGAPDVSQSEERRWTPSAVEVPPVWEVPDPIAKVVVLDNIAPSLTSLAAGSASVPDASLRDAAMDELRNVMTTEGIHLYRTAEHPDGIVGADNVVVIKGNYQWTAQNTTSNDRVKGLITQILEHPDGFSGEIIVADNTQDHGTGINDADNNSDDIRQSIGDVVNTFYAKGYPVFLLDWFSIFYAVPQEYDQGDMSDGYLYDPSTHVTYPKFQSPSGDYYISAGKGIWDTESQTYDLEKLCIINFPVLKAHFRGGATIAVKNWVGMGTIAYYYQRYGGIDPLHDVLYFGPYALVARIMEETWPRLNIVDANWTSCTGPLTLDTIVRTNMLLASTDPVAVSWYSAKHILTPIAQYPSSETNPDDSRSLYNYSLTNWANYLADSAGLPCTMDSSRMIATDGGVNFHADTVIGWAPFDVTFEGSSSLSVDSWTWAFSDSEAASGQTVSRTFNEGGIYDVGLTIDAQSDARTRNRQHYITVLADTIVGEQVEIEKAGSVEVTLYATNNAPADDIMIPVEYSGDLELYYDSFTVAGCRTESFTYTQMIHLSPATKRFTLRMRVGEGPYPGLMPGTGPILRLFFHTVGIPDVGDSAVIQVDGYQYSSFDRRPTFSGVLAEYEPISSNGVVKTVSCCKDIRGNIDGDPADIVDISDLVFLVDFMFSGGAEPTCWKEANIDGDLIGDVFKQVDIADLVYLVDYMFNGAAAPPACLVE
;
A
#
# COMPACT_ATOMS: atom_id res chain seq x y z
N MET A 1 -4.56 -18.09 29.76
CA MET A 1 -3.47 -18.83 29.07
C MET A 1 -3.41 -20.33 29.39
N ASP A 2 -4.23 -20.91 30.28
CA ASP A 2 -4.01 -22.29 30.76
C ASP A 2 -4.88 -23.39 30.10
N ALA A 3 -5.84 -23.03 29.24
CA ALA A 3 -6.63 -24.00 28.47
C ALA A 3 -5.95 -24.43 27.15
N LYS A 4 -5.17 -23.53 26.52
CA LYS A 4 -4.44 -23.83 25.26
C LYS A 4 -3.26 -24.78 25.46
N ARG A 5 -2.63 -24.81 26.65
CA ARG A 5 -1.49 -25.70 26.94
C ARG A 5 -1.87 -27.17 27.10
N LYS A 6 -3.07 -27.47 27.62
CA LYS A 6 -3.57 -28.87 27.72
C LYS A 6 -4.01 -29.45 26.38
N LEU A 7 -4.49 -28.63 25.44
CA LEU A 7 -4.85 -29.08 24.09
C LEU A 7 -3.63 -29.44 23.23
N CYS A 8 -2.47 -28.81 23.46
CA CYS A 8 -1.24 -29.13 22.74
C CYS A 8 -0.64 -30.49 23.10
N GLN A 9 -0.76 -30.95 24.36
CA GLN A 9 -0.25 -32.28 24.76
C GLN A 9 -1.09 -33.45 24.23
N ILE A 10 -2.30 -33.20 23.71
CA ILE A 10 -3.15 -34.25 23.11
C ILE A 10 -2.72 -34.54 21.66
N LYS A 11 -2.08 -33.59 20.96
CA LYS A 11 -1.59 -33.79 19.58
C LYS A 11 -0.47 -34.83 19.49
N ASP A 12 0.44 -34.86 20.48
CA ASP A 12 1.63 -35.74 20.42
C ASP A 12 1.32 -37.23 20.66
N ASN A 13 0.14 -37.54 21.23
CA ASN A 13 -0.30 -38.92 21.49
C ASN A 13 -1.48 -39.37 20.62
N TRP A 14 -1.95 -38.52 19.68
CA TRP A 14 -3.09 -38.80 18.82
C TRP A 14 -2.93 -40.11 18.03
N HIS A 15 -1.71 -40.36 17.53
CA HIS A 15 -1.38 -41.56 16.77
C HIS A 15 -1.56 -42.87 17.56
N TRP A 16 -1.27 -42.86 18.87
CA TRP A 16 -1.39 -44.05 19.73
C TRP A 16 -2.82 -44.31 20.21
N LEU A 17 -3.71 -43.30 20.14
CA LEU A 17 -5.13 -43.45 20.44
C LEU A 17 -5.95 -43.80 19.20
N VAL A 18 -5.69 -43.14 18.06
CA VAL A 18 -6.52 -43.28 16.84
C VAL A 18 -6.11 -44.44 15.96
N GLY A 19 -4.82 -44.80 15.91
CA GLY A 19 -4.33 -45.98 15.20
C GLY A 19 -5.05 -47.29 15.59
N PRO A 20 -5.13 -47.66 16.89
CA PRO A 20 -5.82 -48.87 17.30
C PRO A 20 -7.34 -48.78 17.12
N MET A 21 -7.95 -47.60 17.29
CA MET A 21 -9.38 -47.41 17.01
C MET A 21 -9.70 -47.60 15.52
N ALA A 22 -8.85 -47.09 14.62
CA ALA A 22 -8.97 -47.30 13.18
C ALA A 22 -8.79 -48.77 12.80
N LEU A 23 -7.87 -49.49 13.46
CA LEU A 23 -7.68 -50.93 13.25
C LEU A 23 -8.89 -51.75 13.73
N ILE A 24 -9.41 -51.46 14.93
CA ILE A 24 -10.62 -52.12 15.45
C ILE A 24 -11.81 -51.85 14.53
N TRP A 25 -11.99 -50.59 14.09
CA TRP A 25 -13.02 -50.23 13.13
C TRP A 25 -12.89 -51.00 11.81
N LEU A 26 -11.67 -51.12 11.28
CA LEU A 26 -11.39 -51.87 10.05
C LEU A 26 -11.75 -53.36 10.21
N LEU A 27 -11.33 -53.98 11.32
CA LEU A 27 -11.56 -55.41 11.59
C LEU A 27 -13.05 -55.71 11.81
N VAL A 28 -13.73 -54.89 12.60
CA VAL A 28 -15.16 -55.06 12.93
C VAL A 28 -16.05 -54.82 11.71
N ARG A 29 -15.76 -53.78 10.91
CA ARG A 29 -16.64 -53.39 9.79
C ARG A 29 -16.35 -54.15 8.50
N SER A 30 -15.12 -54.59 8.27
CA SER A 30 -14.80 -55.45 7.13
C SER A 30 -15.14 -56.92 7.40
N GLY A 31 -15.01 -57.40 8.64
CA GLY A 31 -15.23 -58.80 8.99
C GLY A 31 -14.37 -59.75 8.14
N ALA A 32 -14.86 -60.97 7.88
CA ALA A 32 -14.15 -61.95 7.06
C ALA A 32 -14.27 -61.73 5.53
N ASN A 33 -14.96 -60.68 5.07
CA ASN A 33 -15.16 -60.44 3.65
C ASN A 33 -14.22 -59.34 3.12
N PRO A 34 -13.15 -59.69 2.37
CA PRO A 34 -12.14 -58.74 1.93
C PRO A 34 -12.67 -57.68 0.97
N LYS A 35 -13.81 -57.92 0.29
CA LYS A 35 -14.41 -56.92 -0.61
C LYS A 35 -14.91 -55.67 0.13
N ARG A 36 -15.12 -55.73 1.44
CA ARG A 36 -15.60 -54.58 2.24
C ARG A 36 -14.50 -53.55 2.56
N LEU A 37 -13.24 -53.88 2.27
CA LEU A 37 -12.12 -52.94 2.43
C LEU A 37 -12.11 -51.84 1.35
N THR A 38 -12.84 -52.01 0.25
CA THR A 38 -12.90 -51.00 -0.83
C THR A 38 -13.83 -49.83 -0.51
N TYR A 39 -14.60 -49.90 0.58
CA TYR A 39 -15.53 -48.85 0.98
C TYR A 39 -14.80 -47.58 1.45
N PRO A 40 -15.37 -46.37 1.22
CA PRO A 40 -14.66 -45.11 1.47
C PRO A 40 -14.12 -44.94 2.89
N CYS A 41 -14.89 -45.32 3.91
CA CYS A 41 -14.49 -45.22 5.31
C CYS A 41 -13.37 -46.21 5.68
N GLN A 42 -13.38 -47.41 5.09
CA GLN A 42 -12.35 -48.44 5.27
C GLN A 42 -11.07 -48.04 4.54
N ARG A 43 -11.19 -47.41 3.36
CA ARG A 43 -10.07 -46.82 2.63
C ARG A 43 -9.40 -45.68 3.38
N ALA A 44 -10.19 -44.84 4.07
CA ALA A 44 -9.64 -43.78 4.93
C ALA A 44 -8.97 -44.35 6.19
N ALA A 45 -9.53 -45.43 6.78
CA ALA A 45 -8.98 -46.03 8.00
C ALA A 45 -7.73 -46.92 7.76
N MET A 46 -7.60 -47.53 6.58
CA MET A 46 -6.49 -48.44 6.23
C MET A 46 -5.08 -47.85 6.43
N PRO A 47 -4.74 -46.66 5.89
CA PRO A 47 -3.39 -46.10 6.05
C PRO A 47 -3.08 -45.74 7.52
N VAL A 48 -4.09 -45.32 8.28
CA VAL A 48 -3.95 -44.99 9.71
C VAL A 48 -3.73 -46.25 10.56
N ALA A 49 -4.46 -47.33 10.28
CA ALA A 49 -4.26 -48.61 10.94
C ALA A 49 -2.92 -49.27 10.54
N GLY A 50 -2.54 -49.20 9.26
CA GLY A 50 -1.31 -49.76 8.73
C GLY A 50 -0.04 -49.09 9.27
N SER A 51 -0.03 -47.75 9.30
CA SER A 51 1.07 -46.99 9.90
C SER A 51 1.24 -47.29 11.40
N TRP A 52 0.14 -47.45 12.13
CA TRP A 52 0.19 -47.84 13.55
C TRP A 52 0.74 -49.26 13.76
N ILE A 53 0.32 -50.24 12.95
CA ILE A 53 0.85 -51.62 13.01
C ILE A 53 2.37 -51.63 12.77
N LEU A 54 2.85 -50.86 11.80
CA LEU A 54 4.28 -50.76 11.50
C LEU A 54 5.05 -50.12 12.66
N ALA A 55 4.52 -49.05 13.25
CA ALA A 55 5.12 -48.41 14.42
C ALA A 55 5.16 -49.33 15.65
N ALA A 56 4.07 -50.06 15.91
CA ALA A 56 3.99 -51.02 17.01
C ALA A 56 4.93 -52.22 16.79
N ALA A 57 5.03 -52.71 15.55
CA ALA A 57 5.96 -53.78 15.17
C ALA A 57 7.42 -53.32 15.30
N ALA A 58 7.74 -52.08 14.90
CA ALA A 58 9.08 -51.50 15.05
C ALA A 58 9.44 -51.30 16.52
N PHE A 59 8.52 -50.85 17.36
CA PHE A 59 8.72 -50.71 18.80
C PHE A 59 8.98 -52.08 19.48
N LEU A 60 8.18 -53.10 19.13
CA LEU A 60 8.34 -54.45 19.67
C LEU A 60 9.61 -55.14 19.14
N ALA A 61 9.91 -55.01 17.84
CA ALA A 61 11.14 -55.53 17.24
C ALA A 61 12.38 -54.84 17.83
N GLY A 62 12.32 -53.53 18.06
CA GLY A 62 13.33 -52.77 18.78
C GLY A 62 13.51 -53.30 20.21
N SER A 63 12.43 -53.57 20.94
CA SER A 63 12.49 -54.12 22.30
C SER A 63 13.06 -55.55 22.37
N LEU A 64 12.87 -56.36 21.33
CA LEU A 64 13.41 -57.72 21.19
C LEU A 64 14.88 -57.72 20.74
N LEU A 65 15.27 -56.80 19.85
CA LEU A 65 16.67 -56.56 19.46
C LEU A 65 17.48 -56.00 20.64
N LEU A 66 16.88 -55.15 21.47
CA LEU A 66 17.46 -54.63 22.71
C LEU A 66 17.78 -55.73 23.74
N ARG A 67 17.06 -56.86 23.73
CA ARG A 67 17.38 -58.02 24.59
C ARG A 67 18.56 -58.85 24.10
N ARG A 68 18.94 -58.77 22.82
CA ARG A 68 19.99 -59.61 22.22
C ARG A 68 21.38 -58.96 22.16
N PHE A 69 21.47 -57.63 22.33
CA PHE A 69 22.72 -56.87 22.20
C PHE A 69 23.06 -56.00 23.42
N ALA A 70 22.88 -56.54 24.63
CA ALA A 70 23.20 -55.87 25.90
C ALA A 70 24.72 -55.66 26.18
N LYS A 71 25.58 -55.59 25.16
CA LYS A 71 27.04 -55.43 25.33
C LYS A 71 27.68 -54.30 24.51
N VAL A 72 26.90 -53.51 23.77
CA VAL A 72 27.41 -52.28 23.15
C VAL A 72 26.86 -51.11 23.97
N SER A 73 27.74 -50.20 24.40
CA SER A 73 27.40 -49.16 25.37
C SER A 73 26.20 -48.34 24.89
N ALA A 74 25.26 -48.11 25.80
CA ALA A 74 24.03 -47.36 25.52
C ALA A 74 24.32 -45.98 24.88
N VAL A 75 25.49 -45.41 25.11
CA VAL A 75 25.94 -44.12 24.57
C VAL A 75 26.17 -44.16 23.06
N ALA A 76 26.80 -45.22 22.53
CA ALA A 76 27.05 -45.33 21.09
C ALA A 76 25.76 -45.53 20.28
N MET A 77 24.76 -46.19 20.87
CA MET A 77 23.45 -46.39 20.22
C MET A 77 22.50 -45.20 20.37
N VAL A 78 22.59 -44.42 21.46
CA VAL A 78 21.89 -43.13 21.55
C VAL A 78 22.46 -42.17 20.51
N LEU A 79 23.78 -42.13 20.33
CA LEU A 79 24.39 -41.32 19.27
C LEU A 79 24.02 -41.81 17.87
N ALA A 80 23.99 -43.12 17.61
CA ALA A 80 23.55 -43.65 16.31
C ALA A 80 22.04 -43.46 16.06
N GLY A 81 21.20 -43.53 17.10
CA GLY A 81 19.76 -43.28 17.01
C GLY A 81 19.41 -41.80 16.87
N VAL A 82 20.19 -40.90 17.49
CA VAL A 82 20.11 -39.46 17.29
C VAL A 82 20.62 -39.10 15.90
N VAL A 83 21.75 -39.66 15.45
CA VAL A 83 22.25 -39.48 14.09
C VAL A 83 21.25 -40.05 13.07
N TRP A 84 20.60 -41.20 13.31
CA TRP A 84 19.58 -41.73 12.42
C TRP A 84 18.23 -40.98 12.48
N MET A 85 17.86 -40.36 13.60
CA MET A 85 16.74 -39.41 13.63
C MET A 85 17.07 -38.10 12.91
N ILE A 86 18.34 -37.68 12.89
CA ILE A 86 18.81 -36.47 12.20
C ILE A 86 19.04 -36.74 10.70
N THR A 87 19.52 -37.93 10.30
CA THR A 87 19.92 -38.25 8.91
C THR A 87 19.02 -39.25 8.20
N GLY A 88 18.16 -39.97 8.92
CA GLY A 88 17.34 -41.08 8.42
C GLY A 88 15.84 -40.92 8.65
N ALA A 89 15.37 -39.76 9.14
CA ALA A 89 14.01 -39.31 8.90
C ALA A 89 13.93 -38.84 7.43
N PRO A 90 13.30 -39.59 6.52
CA PRO A 90 12.97 -39.01 5.23
C PRO A 90 11.83 -38.02 5.47
N ASP A 91 12.07 -36.72 5.43
CA ASP A 91 11.07 -35.66 5.16
C ASP A 91 9.69 -35.77 5.88
N VAL A 92 9.59 -36.27 7.11
CA VAL A 92 8.30 -36.27 7.85
C VAL A 92 8.24 -35.19 8.94
N SER A 93 9.37 -34.59 9.34
CA SER A 93 9.40 -33.37 10.15
C SER A 93 9.68 -32.10 9.35
N GLN A 94 9.99 -32.25 8.05
CA GLN A 94 9.81 -31.21 7.05
C GLN A 94 8.65 -31.64 6.14
N SER A 95 7.43 -31.68 6.69
CA SER A 95 6.38 -31.08 5.87
C SER A 95 6.72 -29.58 5.86
N GLU A 96 7.68 -29.19 5.03
CA GLU A 96 7.46 -27.95 4.31
C GLU A 96 6.08 -28.17 3.70
N GLU A 97 5.05 -27.58 4.31
CA GLU A 97 3.94 -27.12 3.50
C GLU A 97 4.65 -26.45 2.33
N ARG A 98 4.64 -27.07 1.14
CA ARG A 98 5.13 -26.40 -0.06
C ARG A 98 4.21 -25.21 -0.19
N ARG A 99 4.59 -24.11 0.45
CA ARG A 99 3.85 -22.88 0.45
C ARG A 99 3.92 -22.46 -0.98
N TRP A 100 2.79 -22.60 -1.66
CA TRP A 100 2.67 -22.18 -3.03
C TRP A 100 3.04 -20.70 -3.06
N THR A 101 4.04 -20.35 -3.89
CA THR A 101 4.47 -18.98 -4.12
C THR A 101 4.03 -18.58 -5.52
N PRO A 102 3.41 -17.40 -5.69
CA PRO A 102 3.07 -16.89 -7.01
C PRO A 102 4.31 -16.80 -7.90
N SER A 103 4.13 -17.07 -9.19
CA SER A 103 5.15 -16.79 -10.21
C SER A 103 5.36 -15.28 -10.36
N ALA A 104 6.51 -14.88 -10.90
CA ALA A 104 6.67 -13.50 -11.38
C ALA A 104 5.68 -13.23 -12.51
N VAL A 105 5.21 -11.99 -12.59
CA VAL A 105 4.29 -11.55 -13.64
C VAL A 105 5.13 -11.21 -14.88
N GLU A 106 4.86 -11.90 -15.98
CA GLU A 106 5.47 -11.57 -17.27
C GLU A 106 4.71 -10.42 -17.96
N VAL A 107 5.39 -9.68 -18.83
CA VAL A 107 4.73 -8.65 -19.66
C VAL A 107 3.67 -9.34 -20.54
N PRO A 108 2.38 -8.96 -20.43
CA PRO A 108 1.31 -9.59 -21.18
C PRO A 108 1.52 -9.41 -22.69
N PRO A 109 1.19 -10.43 -23.51
CA PRO A 109 1.36 -10.32 -24.95
C PRO A 109 0.35 -9.35 -25.56
N VAL A 110 0.83 -8.54 -26.51
CA VAL A 110 0.01 -7.70 -27.39
C VAL A 110 0.02 -8.30 -28.80
N TRP A 111 -1.06 -8.09 -29.55
CA TRP A 111 -1.18 -8.57 -30.93
C TRP A 111 -2.24 -7.79 -31.72
N GLU A 112 -2.06 -7.83 -33.04
CA GLU A 112 -2.95 -7.20 -34.03
C GLU A 112 -3.81 -8.24 -34.76
N VAL A 113 -5.00 -7.83 -35.17
CA VAL A 113 -5.96 -8.64 -35.92
C VAL A 113 -6.63 -7.78 -37.00
N PRO A 114 -6.83 -8.28 -38.23
CA PRO A 114 -7.61 -7.56 -39.24
C PRO A 114 -9.09 -7.50 -38.83
N ASP A 115 -9.70 -6.32 -38.88
CA ASP A 115 -11.12 -6.07 -38.60
C ASP A 115 -11.62 -6.68 -37.26
N PRO A 116 -11.02 -6.29 -36.12
CA PRO A 116 -11.41 -6.82 -34.82
C PRO A 116 -12.83 -6.36 -34.45
N ILE A 117 -13.53 -7.17 -33.66
CA ILE A 117 -14.78 -6.73 -33.02
C ILE A 117 -14.56 -6.20 -31.61
N ALA A 118 -13.38 -6.45 -31.02
CA ALA A 118 -13.02 -6.02 -29.67
C ALA A 118 -11.58 -5.51 -29.63
N LYS A 119 -11.34 -4.52 -28.76
CA LYS A 119 -10.00 -3.99 -28.47
C LYS A 119 -9.78 -4.02 -26.97
N VAL A 120 -8.66 -4.58 -26.54
CA VAL A 120 -8.20 -4.57 -25.16
C VAL A 120 -6.95 -3.72 -25.09
N VAL A 121 -7.05 -2.57 -24.43
CA VAL A 121 -5.90 -1.73 -24.11
C VAL A 121 -5.25 -2.29 -22.85
N VAL A 122 -3.93 -2.46 -22.88
CA VAL A 122 -3.14 -3.10 -21.82
C VAL A 122 -2.01 -2.16 -21.42
N LEU A 123 -2.01 -1.73 -20.16
CA LEU A 123 -0.88 -1.04 -19.57
C LEU A 123 -0.15 -1.97 -18.61
N ASP A 124 1.16 -2.03 -18.78
CA ASP A 124 2.10 -2.65 -17.86
C ASP A 124 2.92 -1.60 -17.11
N ASN A 125 3.42 -1.99 -15.94
CA ASN A 125 4.29 -1.16 -15.11
C ASN A 125 3.70 0.24 -14.85
N ILE A 126 2.40 0.26 -14.55
CA ILE A 126 1.67 1.50 -14.30
C ILE A 126 2.27 2.26 -13.11
N ALA A 127 2.22 3.59 -13.18
CA ALA A 127 2.72 4.43 -12.11
C ALA A 127 1.96 4.19 -10.79
N PRO A 128 2.67 4.08 -9.65
CA PRO A 128 2.02 4.05 -8.34
C PRO A 128 1.32 5.37 -8.05
N SER A 129 0.27 5.32 -7.23
CA SER A 129 -0.32 6.53 -6.68
C SER A 129 0.61 7.11 -5.60
N LEU A 130 0.96 8.39 -5.72
CA LEU A 130 1.81 9.10 -4.73
C LEU A 130 1.02 10.02 -3.79
N THR A 131 -0.27 10.25 -4.06
CA THR A 131 -1.07 11.22 -3.31
C THR A 131 -2.34 10.59 -2.75
N SER A 132 -2.53 10.75 -1.44
CA SER A 132 -3.73 10.35 -0.73
C SER A 132 -4.70 11.51 -0.59
N LEU A 133 -5.99 11.25 -0.78
CA LEU A 133 -7.10 12.17 -0.48
C LEU A 133 -7.65 11.98 0.95
N ALA A 134 -7.00 11.12 1.71
CA ALA A 134 -7.09 11.00 3.14
C ALA A 134 -7.46 12.34 3.83
N ALA A 135 -8.67 12.38 4.40
CA ALA A 135 -9.36 13.48 5.10
C ALA A 135 -10.52 14.15 4.34
N GLY A 136 -10.86 13.72 3.11
CA GLY A 136 -12.10 14.15 2.46
C GLY A 136 -12.22 15.67 2.31
N SER A 137 -11.09 16.39 2.24
CA SER A 137 -11.01 17.82 2.54
C SER A 137 -10.88 18.67 1.27
N ALA A 138 -11.57 19.80 1.24
CA ALA A 138 -11.41 20.80 0.19
C ALA A 138 -9.98 21.39 0.11
N SER A 139 -9.18 21.25 1.18
CA SER A 139 -7.80 21.76 1.26
C SER A 139 -6.77 20.94 0.48
N VAL A 140 -7.12 19.75 0.00
CA VAL A 140 -6.24 18.93 -0.85
C VAL A 140 -5.92 19.73 -2.13
N PRO A 141 -4.64 19.85 -2.56
CA PRO A 141 -4.30 20.47 -3.84
C PRO A 141 -4.93 19.75 -5.04
N ASP A 142 -5.36 20.49 -6.07
CA ASP A 142 -6.00 19.88 -7.26
C ASP A 142 -5.06 18.94 -8.02
N ALA A 143 -3.75 19.17 -7.96
CA ALA A 143 -2.75 18.27 -8.52
C ALA A 143 -2.80 16.84 -7.92
N SER A 144 -3.28 16.70 -6.67
CA SER A 144 -3.44 15.41 -6.00
C SER A 144 -4.69 14.64 -6.44
N LEU A 145 -5.58 15.26 -7.22
CA LEU A 145 -6.77 14.60 -7.78
C LEU A 145 -6.44 13.78 -9.04
N ARG A 146 -5.28 14.05 -9.68
CA ARG A 146 -4.85 13.29 -10.86
C ARG A 146 -4.28 11.94 -10.49
N ASP A 147 -4.40 11.00 -11.42
CA ASP A 147 -3.76 9.69 -11.35
C ASP A 147 -3.03 9.42 -12.66
N ALA A 148 -1.71 9.22 -12.55
CA ALA A 148 -0.84 9.07 -13.70
C ALA A 148 -1.16 7.85 -14.57
N ALA A 149 -1.56 6.73 -13.96
CA ALA A 149 -1.88 5.51 -14.71
C ALA A 149 -3.20 5.68 -15.49
N MET A 150 -4.18 6.35 -14.90
CA MET A 150 -5.41 6.70 -15.61
C MET A 150 -5.13 7.66 -16.77
N ASP A 151 -4.23 8.63 -16.59
CA ASP A 151 -3.83 9.55 -17.67
C ASP A 151 -3.12 8.83 -18.81
N GLU A 152 -2.21 7.89 -18.50
CA GLU A 152 -1.60 7.01 -19.50
C GLU A 152 -2.66 6.16 -20.21
N LEU A 153 -3.62 5.59 -19.48
CA LEU A 153 -4.68 4.74 -20.03
C LEU A 153 -5.53 5.51 -21.04
N ARG A 154 -5.98 6.71 -20.69
CA ARG A 154 -6.76 7.57 -21.58
C ARG A 154 -5.98 7.92 -22.85
N ASN A 155 -4.68 8.20 -22.72
CA ASN A 155 -3.83 8.54 -23.86
C ASN A 155 -3.68 7.35 -24.82
N VAL A 156 -3.38 6.15 -24.29
CA VAL A 156 -3.27 4.93 -25.12
C VAL A 156 -4.61 4.56 -25.73
N MET A 157 -5.71 4.64 -24.97
CA MET A 157 -7.06 4.45 -25.51
C MET A 157 -7.36 5.40 -26.67
N THR A 158 -6.96 6.67 -26.56
CA THR A 158 -7.14 7.68 -27.62
C THR A 158 -6.34 7.33 -28.87
N THR A 159 -5.08 6.90 -28.72
CA THR A 159 -4.26 6.40 -29.85
C THR A 159 -4.92 5.22 -30.55
N GLU A 160 -5.63 4.38 -29.80
CA GLU A 160 -6.33 3.19 -30.31
C GLU A 160 -7.77 3.48 -30.76
N GLY A 161 -8.17 4.75 -30.82
CA GLY A 161 -9.48 5.19 -31.28
C GLY A 161 -10.64 4.92 -30.30
N ILE A 162 -10.34 4.74 -29.02
CA ILE A 162 -11.34 4.66 -27.95
C ILE A 162 -11.29 5.99 -27.19
N HIS A 163 -12.22 6.89 -27.52
CA HIS A 163 -12.25 8.23 -26.94
C HIS A 163 -13.10 8.25 -25.66
N LEU A 164 -12.52 8.71 -24.54
CA LEU A 164 -13.27 8.87 -23.29
C LEU A 164 -14.38 9.92 -23.43
N TYR A 165 -14.10 11.02 -24.15
CA TYR A 165 -15.00 12.17 -24.26
C TYR A 165 -15.80 12.13 -25.55
N ARG A 166 -17.12 12.29 -25.42
CA ARG A 166 -18.03 12.47 -26.56
C ARG A 166 -18.10 13.95 -26.90
N THR A 167 -17.44 14.32 -27.99
CA THR A 167 -17.34 15.71 -28.46
C THR A 167 -17.88 15.81 -29.90
N ALA A 168 -17.90 17.03 -30.45
CA ALA A 168 -18.21 17.21 -31.86
C ALA A 168 -17.20 16.52 -32.81
N GLU A 169 -15.93 16.40 -32.39
CA GLU A 169 -14.87 15.74 -33.15
C GLU A 169 -14.92 14.20 -32.98
N HIS A 170 -15.34 13.74 -31.79
CA HIS A 170 -15.47 12.33 -31.44
C HIS A 170 -16.89 12.01 -30.95
N PRO A 171 -17.88 11.96 -31.86
CA PRO A 171 -19.28 11.73 -31.50
C PRO A 171 -19.56 10.33 -30.94
N ASP A 172 -18.63 9.39 -31.16
CA ASP A 172 -18.60 8.03 -30.64
C ASP A 172 -17.93 7.90 -29.27
N GLY A 173 -17.47 9.01 -28.69
CA GLY A 173 -16.87 9.01 -27.35
C GLY A 173 -17.81 8.51 -26.26
N ILE A 174 -17.22 8.05 -25.16
CA ILE A 174 -17.93 7.30 -24.11
C ILE A 174 -18.83 8.20 -23.25
N VAL A 175 -18.26 9.29 -22.71
CA VAL A 175 -18.88 10.19 -21.75
C VAL A 175 -19.24 11.51 -22.43
N GLY A 176 -20.52 11.85 -22.46
CA GLY A 176 -20.98 13.20 -22.83
C GLY A 176 -20.81 14.21 -21.71
N ALA A 177 -20.63 15.48 -22.09
CA ALA A 177 -20.48 16.61 -21.18
C ALA A 177 -21.65 16.79 -20.19
N ASP A 178 -22.85 16.31 -20.51
CA ASP A 178 -24.08 16.42 -19.73
C ASP A 178 -24.58 15.09 -19.15
N ASN A 179 -23.75 14.04 -19.24
CA ASN A 179 -24.13 12.69 -18.81
C ASN A 179 -24.20 12.56 -17.28
N VAL A 180 -25.16 11.76 -16.82
CA VAL A 180 -25.10 11.16 -15.48
C VAL A 180 -24.24 9.91 -15.60
N VAL A 181 -23.07 9.94 -14.97
CA VAL A 181 -22.08 8.87 -15.02
C VAL A 181 -22.18 8.00 -13.78
N VAL A 182 -22.44 6.71 -13.94
CA VAL A 182 -22.39 5.72 -12.86
C VAL A 182 -21.09 4.94 -12.98
N ILE A 183 -20.18 5.10 -12.02
CA ILE A 183 -18.97 4.31 -11.88
C ILE A 183 -19.29 3.14 -10.96
N LYS A 184 -19.39 1.95 -11.55
CA LYS A 184 -19.60 0.72 -10.82
C LYS A 184 -18.25 0.11 -10.45
N GLY A 185 -17.83 0.24 -9.19
CA GLY A 185 -16.64 -0.44 -8.67
C GLY A 185 -16.92 -1.87 -8.20
N ASN A 186 -15.95 -2.51 -7.55
CA ASN A 186 -16.14 -3.78 -6.87
C ASN A 186 -15.76 -3.66 -5.39
N TYR A 187 -16.76 -3.61 -4.51
CA TYR A 187 -16.57 -3.38 -3.07
C TYR A 187 -17.19 -4.49 -2.20
N GLN A 188 -17.36 -5.70 -2.77
CA GLN A 188 -17.88 -6.88 -2.05
C GLN A 188 -16.96 -7.37 -0.92
N TRP A 189 -15.66 -7.11 -1.03
CA TRP A 189 -14.64 -7.63 -0.11
C TRP A 189 -13.84 -6.47 0.50
N THR A 190 -12.75 -6.77 1.20
CA THR A 190 -11.89 -5.77 1.84
C THR A 190 -10.47 -5.83 1.26
N ALA A 191 -9.63 -4.86 1.63
CA ALA A 191 -8.21 -4.80 1.24
C ALA A 191 -8.00 -4.76 -0.27
N GLN A 192 -6.85 -5.27 -0.71
CA GLN A 192 -6.49 -5.48 -2.11
C GLN A 192 -7.31 -6.57 -2.84
N ASN A 193 -8.61 -6.64 -2.51
CA ASN A 193 -9.64 -7.36 -3.24
C ASN A 193 -10.80 -6.45 -3.68
N THR A 194 -10.70 -5.13 -3.58
CA THR A 194 -11.72 -4.17 -4.07
C THR A 194 -11.22 -3.40 -5.30
N THR A 195 -11.92 -2.39 -5.82
CA THR A 195 -11.35 -1.50 -6.86
C THR A 195 -10.43 -0.45 -6.22
N SER A 196 -9.30 -0.13 -6.84
CA SER A 196 -8.42 0.95 -6.39
C SER A 196 -9.14 2.29 -6.36
N ASN A 197 -9.18 2.89 -5.18
CA ASN A 197 -9.75 4.23 -4.99
C ASN A 197 -8.96 5.32 -5.71
N ASP A 198 -7.64 5.14 -5.87
CA ASP A 198 -6.81 6.09 -6.62
C ASP A 198 -7.08 6.08 -8.11
N ARG A 199 -7.37 4.91 -8.68
CA ARG A 199 -7.75 4.81 -10.10
C ARG A 199 -9.16 5.36 -10.33
N VAL A 200 -10.09 5.16 -9.39
CA VAL A 200 -11.42 5.80 -9.44
C VAL A 200 -11.31 7.33 -9.32
N LYS A 201 -10.47 7.84 -8.41
CA LYS A 201 -10.12 9.27 -8.29
C LYS A 201 -9.64 9.82 -9.63
N GLY A 202 -8.71 9.14 -10.29
CA GLY A 202 -8.22 9.52 -11.61
C GLY A 202 -9.32 9.60 -12.65
N LEU A 203 -10.18 8.59 -12.74
CA LEU A 203 -11.31 8.58 -13.68
C LEU A 203 -12.29 9.73 -13.43
N ILE A 204 -12.63 10.02 -12.16
CA ILE A 204 -13.49 11.15 -11.79
C ILE A 204 -12.88 12.47 -12.29
N THR A 205 -11.59 12.69 -12.03
CA THR A 205 -10.87 13.88 -12.51
C THR A 205 -10.97 14.02 -14.03
N GLN A 206 -10.75 12.93 -14.77
CA GLN A 206 -10.86 12.96 -16.24
C GLN A 206 -12.26 13.32 -16.72
N ILE A 207 -13.31 12.75 -16.12
CA ILE A 207 -14.69 13.08 -16.48
C ILE A 207 -14.99 14.56 -16.21
N LEU A 208 -14.57 15.09 -15.06
CA LEU A 208 -14.76 16.50 -14.71
C LEU A 208 -14.00 17.45 -15.67
N GLU A 209 -12.87 17.00 -16.21
CA GLU A 209 -12.05 17.70 -17.20
C GLU A 209 -12.54 17.52 -18.65
N HIS A 210 -13.79 17.07 -18.86
CA HIS A 210 -14.37 16.97 -20.20
C HIS A 210 -14.15 18.29 -20.98
N PRO A 211 -13.63 18.24 -22.23
CA PRO A 211 -13.18 19.43 -22.96
C PRO A 211 -14.31 20.44 -23.24
N ASP A 212 -15.54 19.95 -23.42
CA ASP A 212 -16.74 20.79 -23.58
C ASP A 212 -17.32 21.32 -22.24
N GLY A 213 -16.68 21.01 -21.11
CA GLY A 213 -17.11 21.33 -19.75
C GLY A 213 -18.15 20.34 -19.21
N PHE A 214 -17.84 19.65 -18.10
CA PHE A 214 -18.78 18.70 -17.50
C PHE A 214 -19.87 19.41 -16.69
N SER A 215 -21.13 19.04 -16.94
CA SER A 215 -22.34 19.62 -16.34
C SER A 215 -23.30 18.58 -15.76
N GLY A 216 -22.98 17.31 -15.91
CA GLY A 216 -23.77 16.20 -15.36
C GLY A 216 -23.39 15.87 -13.91
N GLU A 217 -23.60 14.61 -13.54
CA GLU A 217 -23.35 14.10 -12.20
C GLU A 217 -22.53 12.80 -12.26
N ILE A 218 -21.66 12.57 -11.29
CA ILE A 218 -20.88 11.32 -11.18
C ILE A 218 -21.30 10.60 -9.90
N ILE A 219 -21.70 9.34 -10.03
CA ILE A 219 -22.16 8.49 -8.93
C ILE A 219 -21.26 7.25 -8.87
N VAL A 220 -20.54 7.07 -7.77
CA VAL A 220 -19.85 5.80 -7.48
C VAL A 220 -20.79 4.89 -6.73
N ALA A 221 -21.06 3.70 -7.27
CA ALA A 221 -22.06 2.79 -6.71
C ALA A 221 -21.66 1.31 -6.80
N ASP A 222 -22.09 0.55 -5.81
CA ASP A 222 -22.06 -0.90 -5.73
C ASP A 222 -23.03 -1.33 -4.62
N ASN A 223 -23.47 -2.59 -4.64
CA ASN A 223 -24.34 -3.13 -3.60
C ASN A 223 -23.64 -4.11 -2.66
N THR A 224 -22.37 -4.40 -2.90
CA THR A 224 -21.52 -5.33 -2.12
C THR A 224 -22.06 -6.76 -1.99
N GLN A 225 -23.14 -7.10 -2.71
CA GLN A 225 -23.84 -8.39 -2.61
C GLN A 225 -24.22 -8.78 -1.16
N ASP A 226 -24.63 -7.82 -0.33
CA ASP A 226 -25.04 -8.04 1.07
C ASP A 226 -23.94 -8.68 1.94
N HIS A 227 -22.66 -8.40 1.64
CA HIS A 227 -21.54 -8.85 2.49
C HIS A 227 -21.36 -8.02 3.77
N GLY A 228 -22.12 -6.94 3.94
CA GLY A 228 -22.22 -6.19 5.19
C GLY A 228 -21.07 -5.23 5.50
N THR A 229 -20.06 -5.14 4.65
CA THR A 229 -18.96 -4.16 4.74
C THR A 229 -19.38 -2.77 4.25
N GLY A 230 -20.38 -2.71 3.36
CA GLY A 230 -20.81 -1.48 2.70
C GLY A 230 -19.78 -0.99 1.69
N ILE A 231 -20.19 -0.08 0.80
CA ILE A 231 -19.29 0.42 -0.26
C ILE A 231 -18.13 1.26 0.32
N ASN A 232 -18.33 1.86 1.49
CA ASN A 232 -17.40 2.81 2.11
C ASN A 232 -16.52 2.20 3.22
N ASP A 233 -16.23 0.90 3.15
CA ASP A 233 -15.28 0.30 4.10
C ASP A 233 -13.88 0.92 3.94
N ALA A 234 -13.11 0.96 5.03
CA ALA A 234 -11.88 1.74 5.15
C ALA A 234 -10.66 1.12 4.44
N ASP A 235 -10.83 0.01 3.73
CA ASP A 235 -9.74 -0.81 3.20
C ASP A 235 -10.00 -1.20 1.73
N ASN A 236 -9.04 -0.91 0.84
CA ASN A 236 -9.24 -1.04 -0.59
C ASN A 236 -8.00 -1.51 -1.40
N ASN A 237 -8.17 -1.75 -2.70
CA ASN A 237 -7.13 -2.25 -3.62
C ASN A 237 -6.21 -1.20 -4.21
N SER A 238 -5.78 -0.28 -3.37
CA SER A 238 -4.81 0.72 -3.77
C SER A 238 -3.46 0.54 -3.11
N ASP A 239 -2.49 1.27 -3.66
CA ASP A 239 -1.20 1.50 -3.02
C ASP A 239 -1.37 2.20 -1.68
N ASP A 240 -2.37 3.07 -1.56
CA ASP A 240 -2.79 3.65 -0.29
C ASP A 240 -4.02 2.93 0.30
N ILE A 241 -3.75 1.96 1.16
CA ILE A 241 -4.77 1.21 1.90
C ILE A 241 -5.51 2.04 2.96
N ARG A 242 -5.11 3.30 3.20
CA ARG A 242 -5.73 4.18 4.20
C ARG A 242 -6.90 5.01 3.67
N GLN A 243 -7.06 5.07 2.35
CA GLN A 243 -8.04 5.92 1.68
C GLN A 243 -9.32 5.14 1.38
N SER A 244 -10.48 5.53 1.90
CA SER A 244 -11.74 4.90 1.46
C SER A 244 -12.27 5.54 0.17
N ILE A 245 -13.24 4.90 -0.49
CA ILE A 245 -13.91 5.52 -1.65
C ILE A 245 -14.73 6.75 -1.22
N GLY A 246 -15.24 6.76 0.01
CA GLY A 246 -15.89 7.92 0.60
C GLY A 246 -14.94 9.08 0.79
N ASP A 247 -13.66 8.87 1.15
CA ASP A 247 -12.68 9.96 1.22
C ASP A 247 -12.48 10.62 -0.16
N VAL A 248 -12.40 9.80 -1.21
CA VAL A 248 -12.30 10.30 -2.60
C VAL A 248 -13.52 11.13 -2.96
N VAL A 249 -14.72 10.54 -2.85
CA VAL A 249 -15.97 11.23 -3.21
C VAL A 249 -16.18 12.49 -2.38
N ASN A 250 -15.97 12.42 -1.06
CA ASN A 250 -16.13 13.57 -0.16
C ASN A 250 -15.16 14.69 -0.49
N THR A 251 -13.93 14.38 -0.94
CA THR A 251 -12.97 15.40 -1.39
C THR A 251 -13.50 16.16 -2.61
N PHE A 252 -13.99 15.46 -3.63
CA PHE A 252 -14.59 16.11 -4.80
C PHE A 252 -15.84 16.91 -4.43
N TYR A 253 -16.72 16.34 -3.60
CA TYR A 253 -17.92 17.01 -3.12
C TYR A 253 -17.60 18.29 -2.32
N ALA A 254 -16.62 18.23 -1.40
CA ALA A 254 -16.19 19.37 -0.60
C ALA A 254 -15.57 20.49 -1.45
N LYS A 255 -15.00 20.15 -2.62
CA LYS A 255 -14.52 21.11 -3.63
C LYS A 255 -15.63 21.68 -4.52
N GLY A 256 -16.87 21.22 -4.37
CA GLY A 256 -18.04 21.70 -5.10
C GLY A 256 -18.33 20.94 -6.40
N TYR A 257 -17.71 19.78 -6.63
CA TYR A 257 -18.01 18.94 -7.79
C TYR A 257 -19.24 18.06 -7.53
N PRO A 258 -20.06 17.76 -8.57
CA PRO A 258 -21.26 16.91 -8.46
C PRO A 258 -20.88 15.42 -8.44
N VAL A 259 -20.12 15.01 -7.43
CA VAL A 259 -19.63 13.64 -7.25
C VAL A 259 -20.22 13.06 -5.98
N PHE A 260 -20.85 11.89 -6.09
CA PHE A 260 -21.60 11.28 -5.01
C PHE A 260 -21.30 9.79 -4.86
N LEU A 261 -21.50 9.30 -3.64
CA LEU A 261 -21.38 7.89 -3.28
C LEU A 261 -22.78 7.37 -3.01
N LEU A 262 -23.16 6.29 -3.68
CA LEU A 262 -24.44 5.64 -3.46
C LEU A 262 -24.24 4.17 -3.13
N ASP A 263 -24.50 3.82 -1.86
CA ASP A 263 -24.56 2.42 -1.44
C ASP A 263 -25.90 1.82 -1.88
N TRP A 264 -25.89 1.04 -2.97
CA TRP A 264 -27.09 0.36 -3.45
C TRP A 264 -27.60 -0.72 -2.49
N PHE A 265 -26.84 -1.06 -1.44
CA PHE A 265 -27.37 -1.87 -0.35
C PHE A 265 -28.60 -1.23 0.31
N SER A 266 -28.67 0.11 0.36
CA SER A 266 -29.79 0.85 0.94
C SER A 266 -31.15 0.57 0.26
N ILE A 267 -31.12 0.20 -1.03
CA ILE A 267 -32.31 -0.09 -1.85
C ILE A 267 -32.44 -1.59 -2.20
N PHE A 268 -31.58 -2.43 -1.63
CA PHE A 268 -31.35 -3.82 -2.04
C PHE A 268 -32.59 -4.72 -2.00
N TYR A 269 -33.46 -4.49 -1.02
CA TYR A 269 -34.67 -5.29 -0.76
C TYR A 269 -35.93 -4.69 -1.39
N ALA A 270 -35.88 -3.48 -1.94
CA ALA A 270 -37.04 -2.85 -2.57
C ALA A 270 -37.24 -3.38 -4.00
N VAL A 271 -38.48 -3.67 -4.36
CA VAL A 271 -38.86 -4.23 -5.69
C VAL A 271 -39.95 -3.35 -6.33
N PRO A 272 -39.58 -2.15 -6.81
CA PRO A 272 -40.53 -1.21 -7.39
C PRO A 272 -40.98 -1.64 -8.80
N GLN A 273 -41.97 -0.94 -9.33
CA GLN A 273 -42.25 -0.87 -10.77
C GLN A 273 -41.46 0.27 -11.42
N GLU A 274 -41.51 0.36 -12.75
CA GLU A 274 -40.80 1.43 -13.46
C GLU A 274 -41.44 2.82 -13.32
N TYR A 275 -40.67 3.88 -13.61
CA TYR A 275 -41.18 5.26 -13.55
C TYR A 275 -42.34 5.51 -14.52
N ASP A 276 -42.32 4.88 -15.70
CA ASP A 276 -43.42 4.94 -16.68
C ASP A 276 -44.71 4.24 -16.21
N GLN A 277 -44.66 3.51 -15.10
CA GLN A 277 -45.80 2.92 -14.42
C GLN A 277 -46.27 3.75 -13.21
N GLY A 278 -45.68 4.94 -13.00
CA GLY A 278 -46.04 5.86 -11.92
C GLY A 278 -45.46 5.49 -10.56
N ASP A 279 -44.51 4.56 -10.50
CA ASP A 279 -43.78 4.24 -9.29
C ASP A 279 -42.49 5.07 -9.24
N MET A 280 -42.37 5.97 -8.27
CA MET A 280 -41.19 6.83 -8.08
C MET A 280 -40.24 6.30 -7.00
N SER A 281 -40.50 5.11 -6.45
CA SER A 281 -39.64 4.54 -5.40
C SER A 281 -38.37 3.92 -5.95
N ASP A 282 -37.31 4.01 -5.14
CA ASP A 282 -36.00 3.42 -5.42
C ASP A 282 -36.00 1.92 -5.10
N GLY A 283 -35.20 1.16 -5.83
CA GLY A 283 -35.07 -0.28 -5.64
C GLY A 283 -34.51 -0.99 -6.85
N TYR A 284 -34.72 -2.30 -6.88
CA TYR A 284 -34.35 -3.14 -8.00
C TYR A 284 -35.60 -3.63 -8.71
N LEU A 285 -35.71 -3.30 -9.99
CA LEU A 285 -36.71 -3.92 -10.85
C LEU A 285 -36.47 -5.43 -10.86
N TYR A 286 -37.53 -6.23 -10.93
CA TYR A 286 -37.43 -7.68 -10.97
C TYR A 286 -38.45 -8.26 -11.94
N ASP A 287 -37.94 -8.89 -13.00
CA ASP A 287 -38.75 -9.70 -13.89
C ASP A 287 -38.74 -11.16 -13.41
N PRO A 288 -39.87 -11.69 -12.91
CA PRO A 288 -39.93 -13.07 -12.42
C PRO A 288 -39.80 -14.12 -13.53
N SER A 289 -39.97 -13.74 -14.81
CA SER A 289 -39.89 -14.69 -15.93
C SER A 289 -38.45 -14.94 -16.39
N THR A 290 -37.60 -13.91 -16.35
CA THR A 290 -36.19 -13.98 -16.75
C THR A 290 -35.23 -13.96 -15.57
N HIS A 291 -35.74 -13.64 -14.37
CA HIS A 291 -35.00 -13.30 -13.16
C HIS A 291 -34.12 -12.06 -13.24
N VAL A 292 -34.20 -11.28 -14.33
CA VAL A 292 -33.41 -10.06 -14.51
C VAL A 292 -33.78 -9.03 -13.45
N THR A 293 -32.74 -8.39 -12.91
CA THR A 293 -32.87 -7.27 -11.98
C THR A 293 -31.84 -6.20 -12.27
N TYR A 294 -32.21 -4.95 -12.12
CA TYR A 294 -31.28 -3.82 -12.18
C TYR A 294 -31.78 -2.65 -11.33
N PRO A 295 -30.88 -1.75 -10.86
CA PRO A 295 -31.26 -0.69 -9.95
C PRO A 295 -31.99 0.43 -10.68
N LYS A 296 -32.89 1.05 -9.93
CA LYS A 296 -33.65 2.25 -10.27
C LYS A 296 -33.65 3.13 -9.03
N PHE A 297 -33.21 4.38 -9.16
CA PHE A 297 -33.03 5.27 -8.02
C PHE A 297 -33.05 6.74 -8.43
N GLN A 298 -33.43 7.62 -7.50
CA GLN A 298 -33.15 9.05 -7.63
C GLN A 298 -31.67 9.33 -7.29
N SER A 299 -31.03 10.20 -8.05
CA SER A 299 -29.65 10.62 -7.79
C SER A 299 -29.52 11.26 -6.41
N PRO A 300 -28.35 11.16 -5.75
CA PRO A 300 -28.10 11.84 -4.48
C PRO A 300 -28.29 13.37 -4.49
N SER A 301 -28.09 14.02 -5.64
CA SER A 301 -28.44 15.44 -5.84
C SER A 301 -29.95 15.71 -5.77
N GLY A 302 -30.77 14.72 -6.11
CA GLY A 302 -32.21 14.84 -6.32
C GLY A 302 -32.60 15.24 -7.74
N ASP A 303 -31.64 15.56 -8.61
CA ASP A 303 -31.91 16.16 -9.93
C ASP A 303 -32.27 15.13 -11.02
N TYR A 304 -31.95 13.85 -10.82
CA TYR A 304 -32.13 12.82 -11.84
C TYR A 304 -32.87 11.59 -11.29
N TYR A 305 -33.77 11.05 -12.10
CA TYR A 305 -34.40 9.75 -11.88
C TYR A 305 -33.75 8.73 -12.81
N ILE A 306 -32.95 7.82 -12.26
CA ILE A 306 -32.16 6.86 -13.04
C ILE A 306 -32.84 5.50 -13.04
N SER A 307 -33.03 4.94 -14.23
CA SER A 307 -33.27 3.52 -14.44
C SER A 307 -32.06 2.94 -15.16
N ALA A 308 -31.34 2.01 -14.55
CA ALA A 308 -30.11 1.49 -15.17
C ALA A 308 -30.35 0.84 -16.53
N GLY A 309 -31.56 0.31 -16.77
CA GLY A 309 -31.92 -0.32 -18.04
C GLY A 309 -32.56 0.60 -19.07
N LYS A 310 -33.22 1.69 -18.65
CA LYS A 310 -33.94 2.59 -19.56
C LYS A 310 -33.32 3.97 -19.75
N GLY A 311 -32.43 4.41 -18.85
CA GLY A 311 -31.80 5.72 -18.88
C GLY A 311 -32.37 6.70 -17.85
N ILE A 312 -32.23 7.99 -18.14
CA ILE A 312 -32.72 9.08 -17.28
C ILE A 312 -34.19 9.34 -17.59
N TRP A 313 -35.04 9.25 -16.57
CA TRP A 313 -36.46 9.54 -16.67
C TRP A 313 -36.72 11.05 -16.58
N ASP A 314 -37.40 11.59 -17.59
CA ASP A 314 -37.92 12.96 -17.58
C ASP A 314 -39.38 12.95 -17.14
N THR A 315 -39.65 13.57 -16.00
CA THR A 315 -41.00 13.65 -15.41
C THR A 315 -41.96 14.54 -16.19
N GLU A 316 -41.45 15.50 -16.96
CA GLU A 316 -42.31 16.41 -17.76
C GLU A 316 -42.74 15.75 -19.06
N SER A 317 -41.80 15.14 -19.79
CA SER A 317 -42.08 14.48 -21.06
C SER A 317 -42.59 13.05 -20.92
N GLN A 318 -42.40 12.43 -19.75
CA GLN A 318 -42.69 11.01 -19.48
C GLN A 318 -41.94 10.06 -20.43
N THR A 319 -40.69 10.40 -20.76
CA THR A 319 -39.82 9.57 -21.59
C THR A 319 -38.48 9.31 -20.91
N TYR A 320 -37.79 8.26 -21.34
CA TYR A 320 -36.42 8.00 -20.94
C TYR A 320 -35.41 8.51 -21.97
N ASP A 321 -34.28 9.02 -21.49
CA ASP A 321 -33.09 9.33 -22.26
C ASP A 321 -31.95 8.38 -21.86
N LEU A 322 -31.73 7.35 -22.67
CA LEU A 322 -30.66 6.39 -22.48
C LEU A 322 -29.28 6.98 -22.82
N GLU A 323 -29.20 7.97 -23.71
CA GLU A 323 -27.94 8.58 -24.13
C GLU A 323 -27.34 9.51 -23.08
N LYS A 324 -28.17 9.93 -22.12
CA LYS A 324 -27.75 10.72 -20.96
C LYS A 324 -27.17 9.88 -19.82
N LEU A 325 -27.43 8.57 -19.78
CA LEU A 325 -26.86 7.66 -18.79
C LEU A 325 -25.58 7.01 -19.35
N CYS A 326 -24.47 7.17 -18.63
CA CYS A 326 -23.21 6.50 -18.94
C CYS A 326 -22.80 5.61 -17.77
N ILE A 327 -22.77 4.28 -17.96
CA ILE A 327 -22.29 3.35 -16.93
C ILE A 327 -20.87 2.89 -17.28
N ILE A 328 -19.94 3.09 -16.37
CA ILE A 328 -18.55 2.61 -16.47
C ILE A 328 -18.35 1.49 -15.45
N ASN A 329 -17.93 0.32 -15.93
CA ASN A 329 -17.59 -0.84 -15.10
C ASN A 329 -16.12 -0.74 -14.69
N PHE A 330 -15.83 -0.77 -13.40
CA PHE A 330 -14.47 -0.67 -12.86
C PHE A 330 -14.15 -1.86 -11.93
N PRO A 331 -14.12 -3.09 -12.44
CA PRO A 331 -13.80 -4.28 -11.64
C PRO A 331 -12.33 -4.29 -11.17
N VAL A 332 -12.09 -5.01 -10.08
CA VAL A 332 -10.76 -5.52 -9.72
C VAL A 332 -10.53 -6.92 -10.27
N LEU A 333 -9.28 -7.22 -10.63
CA LEU A 333 -8.82 -8.56 -10.99
C LEU A 333 -8.49 -9.39 -9.75
N LYS A 334 -9.18 -10.52 -9.57
CA LYS A 334 -8.82 -11.50 -8.52
C LYS A 334 -9.34 -12.91 -8.81
N ALA A 335 -8.68 -13.91 -8.24
CA ALA A 335 -9.21 -15.27 -8.14
C ALA A 335 -10.49 -15.32 -7.31
N HIS A 336 -11.35 -16.31 -7.54
CA HIS A 336 -12.61 -16.46 -6.82
C HIS A 336 -13.12 -17.90 -6.77
N PHE A 337 -13.25 -18.46 -5.56
CA PHE A 337 -13.58 -19.87 -5.31
C PHE A 337 -14.84 -20.45 -6.01
N ARG A 338 -15.88 -19.63 -6.29
CA ARG A 338 -17.05 -20.04 -7.10
C ARG A 338 -16.98 -19.59 -8.55
N GLY A 339 -17.00 -18.28 -8.82
CA GLY A 339 -16.96 -17.77 -10.19
C GLY A 339 -15.64 -17.98 -10.94
N GLY A 340 -14.61 -18.60 -10.34
CA GLY A 340 -13.27 -18.75 -10.89
C GLY A 340 -12.43 -17.48 -10.79
N ALA A 341 -12.93 -16.36 -11.34
CA ALA A 341 -12.29 -15.05 -11.25
C ALA A 341 -13.33 -13.93 -11.15
N THR A 342 -12.97 -12.83 -10.49
CA THR A 342 -13.72 -11.56 -10.52
C THR A 342 -13.00 -10.61 -11.47
N ILE A 343 -13.70 -10.24 -12.55
CA ILE A 343 -13.28 -9.32 -13.64
C ILE A 343 -14.55 -8.60 -14.14
N ALA A 344 -14.58 -8.07 -15.36
CA ALA A 344 -15.65 -7.20 -15.86
C ALA A 344 -17.03 -7.85 -15.88
N VAL A 345 -17.19 -9.05 -16.46
CA VAL A 345 -18.51 -9.69 -16.54
C VAL A 345 -19.01 -10.08 -15.14
N LYS A 346 -18.19 -10.75 -14.32
CA LYS A 346 -18.59 -11.16 -12.96
C LYS A 346 -18.93 -9.96 -12.07
N ASN A 347 -18.23 -8.83 -12.22
CA ASN A 347 -18.52 -7.64 -11.42
C ASN A 347 -19.99 -7.21 -11.55
N TRP A 348 -20.60 -7.46 -12.72
CA TRP A 348 -22.00 -7.16 -13.01
C TRP A 348 -23.02 -7.86 -12.11
N VAL A 349 -22.64 -8.87 -11.32
CA VAL A 349 -23.50 -9.42 -10.25
C VAL A 349 -24.02 -8.29 -9.33
N GLY A 350 -23.18 -7.31 -9.00
CA GLY A 350 -23.57 -6.16 -8.16
C GLY A 350 -24.52 -5.16 -8.84
N MET A 351 -24.77 -5.29 -10.15
CA MET A 351 -25.87 -4.58 -10.82
C MET A 351 -27.22 -5.26 -10.60
N GLY A 352 -27.25 -6.53 -10.19
CA GLY A 352 -28.47 -7.19 -9.75
C GLY A 352 -28.58 -7.23 -8.24
N THR A 353 -29.79 -7.53 -7.73
CA THR A 353 -29.97 -7.84 -6.31
C THR A 353 -30.09 -9.35 -6.12
N ILE A 354 -29.43 -9.85 -5.07
CA ILE A 354 -29.61 -11.23 -4.60
C ILE A 354 -30.62 -11.33 -3.46
N ALA A 355 -31.35 -10.24 -3.17
CA ALA A 355 -32.42 -10.25 -2.17
C ALA A 355 -33.46 -11.32 -2.47
N TYR A 356 -34.03 -11.91 -1.42
CA TYR A 356 -35.06 -12.96 -1.49
C TYR A 356 -34.62 -14.19 -2.30
N TYR A 357 -33.34 -14.55 -2.25
CA TYR A 357 -32.80 -15.64 -3.06
C TYR A 357 -33.46 -17.01 -2.80
N TYR A 358 -33.98 -17.25 -1.59
CA TYR A 358 -34.77 -18.46 -1.31
C TYR A 358 -36.06 -18.50 -2.12
N GLN A 359 -36.77 -17.37 -2.21
CA GLN A 359 -38.03 -17.26 -2.94
C GLN A 359 -37.79 -17.21 -4.45
N ARG A 360 -36.76 -16.50 -4.90
CA ARG A 360 -36.49 -16.26 -6.33
C ARG A 360 -35.77 -17.43 -7.01
N TYR A 361 -34.86 -18.10 -6.30
CA TYR A 361 -33.97 -19.11 -6.89
C TYR A 361 -34.05 -20.46 -6.20
N GLY A 362 -34.66 -20.55 -5.01
CA GLY A 362 -34.72 -21.79 -4.23
C GLY A 362 -33.54 -21.99 -3.27
N GLY A 363 -32.69 -20.98 -3.08
CA GLY A 363 -31.56 -21.01 -2.16
C GLY A 363 -30.28 -20.43 -2.76
N ILE A 364 -29.22 -20.39 -1.94
CA ILE A 364 -27.95 -19.77 -2.31
C ILE A 364 -27.22 -20.55 -3.41
N ASP A 365 -27.24 -21.88 -3.37
CA ASP A 365 -26.58 -22.70 -4.39
C ASP A 365 -27.30 -22.59 -5.76
N PRO A 366 -28.64 -22.74 -5.85
CA PRO A 366 -29.36 -22.45 -7.09
C PRO A 366 -29.17 -21.02 -7.63
N LEU A 367 -29.07 -20.01 -6.76
CA LEU A 367 -28.73 -18.64 -7.16
C LEU A 367 -27.36 -18.62 -7.85
N HIS A 368 -26.33 -19.21 -7.25
CA HIS A 368 -25.00 -19.24 -7.84
C HIS A 368 -25.00 -20.02 -9.17
N ASP A 369 -25.77 -21.11 -9.26
CA ASP A 369 -25.94 -21.80 -10.52
C ASP A 369 -26.53 -20.85 -11.57
N VAL A 370 -27.64 -20.15 -11.33
CA VAL A 370 -28.20 -19.23 -12.36
C VAL A 370 -27.30 -18.03 -12.69
N LEU A 371 -26.50 -17.56 -11.73
CA LEU A 371 -25.53 -16.47 -11.96
C LEU A 371 -24.37 -16.92 -12.85
N TYR A 372 -23.74 -18.06 -12.54
CA TYR A 372 -22.46 -18.48 -13.11
C TYR A 372 -22.57 -19.67 -14.07
N PHE A 373 -23.30 -20.71 -13.66
CA PHE A 373 -23.18 -22.05 -14.27
C PHE A 373 -24.45 -22.52 -15.02
N GLY A 374 -25.53 -21.77 -14.95
CA GLY A 374 -26.81 -22.13 -15.51
C GLY A 374 -26.96 -21.62 -16.94
N PRO A 375 -27.81 -22.25 -17.75
CA PRO A 375 -28.16 -21.74 -19.09
C PRO A 375 -28.90 -20.39 -19.01
N TYR A 376 -29.30 -19.94 -17.82
CA TYR A 376 -29.86 -18.62 -17.61
C TYR A 376 -28.82 -17.51 -17.86
N ALA A 377 -27.53 -17.76 -17.62
CA ALA A 377 -26.49 -16.75 -17.77
C ALA A 377 -26.91 -15.40 -17.17
N LEU A 378 -27.49 -15.40 -15.96
CA LEU A 378 -28.28 -14.27 -15.45
C LEU A 378 -27.49 -12.95 -15.44
N VAL A 379 -26.21 -13.01 -15.13
CA VAL A 379 -25.31 -11.84 -15.15
C VAL A 379 -25.25 -11.20 -16.55
N ALA A 380 -25.19 -12.02 -17.60
CA ALA A 380 -25.22 -11.56 -18.98
C ALA A 380 -26.57 -10.96 -19.38
N ARG A 381 -27.69 -11.49 -18.88
CA ARG A 381 -29.02 -10.92 -19.10
C ARG A 381 -29.21 -9.56 -18.44
N ILE A 382 -28.67 -9.40 -17.23
CA ILE A 382 -28.64 -8.09 -16.57
C ILE A 382 -27.78 -7.12 -17.40
N MET A 383 -26.64 -7.59 -17.91
CA MET A 383 -25.74 -6.79 -18.73
C MET A 383 -26.32 -6.41 -20.10
N GLU A 384 -27.16 -7.24 -20.70
CA GLU A 384 -27.90 -6.90 -21.92
C GLU A 384 -28.78 -5.66 -21.72
N GLU A 385 -29.49 -5.58 -20.60
CA GLU A 385 -30.35 -4.42 -20.29
C GLU A 385 -29.54 -3.19 -19.85
N THR A 386 -28.35 -3.37 -19.29
CA THR A 386 -27.60 -2.30 -18.60
C THR A 386 -26.18 -2.09 -19.13
N TRP A 387 -25.94 -2.39 -20.40
CA TRP A 387 -24.59 -2.52 -20.99
C TRP A 387 -23.60 -1.41 -20.58
N PRO A 388 -22.41 -1.75 -20.01
CA PRO A 388 -21.41 -0.75 -19.67
C PRO A 388 -20.77 -0.16 -20.93
N ARG A 389 -20.61 1.16 -20.98
CA ARG A 389 -19.94 1.84 -22.11
C ARG A 389 -18.42 1.68 -22.10
N LEU A 390 -17.85 1.44 -20.92
CA LEU A 390 -16.42 1.20 -20.74
C LEU A 390 -16.20 0.23 -19.57
N ASN A 391 -15.23 -0.66 -19.74
CA ASN A 391 -14.73 -1.55 -18.69
C ASN A 391 -13.28 -1.21 -18.43
N ILE A 392 -12.95 -0.90 -17.18
CA ILE A 392 -11.57 -0.65 -16.73
C ILE A 392 -11.23 -1.71 -15.68
N VAL A 393 -10.33 -2.63 -15.99
CA VAL A 393 -9.91 -3.68 -15.05
C VAL A 393 -8.70 -3.19 -14.28
N ASP A 394 -8.91 -2.96 -12.99
CA ASP A 394 -7.83 -2.71 -12.04
C ASP A 394 -7.13 -4.04 -11.71
N ALA A 395 -5.89 -4.15 -12.18
CA ALA A 395 -4.97 -5.24 -11.90
C ALA A 395 -3.66 -4.68 -11.35
N ASN A 396 -3.71 -3.62 -10.53
CA ASN A 396 -2.49 -3.15 -9.85
C ASN A 396 -2.03 -4.19 -8.81
N TRP A 397 -2.99 -4.63 -7.98
CA TRP A 397 -2.85 -5.71 -7.02
C TRP A 397 -3.87 -6.81 -7.34
N THR A 398 -3.41 -8.06 -7.34
CA THR A 398 -4.21 -9.22 -7.73
C THR A 398 -4.11 -10.33 -6.69
N SER A 399 -5.25 -10.75 -6.13
CA SER A 399 -5.31 -11.93 -5.25
C SER A 399 -5.30 -13.24 -6.05
N CYS A 400 -4.46 -14.18 -5.60
CA CYS A 400 -4.17 -15.42 -6.31
C CYS A 400 -4.98 -16.65 -5.84
N THR A 401 -5.58 -16.58 -4.65
CA THR A 401 -6.20 -17.74 -3.97
C THR A 401 -7.68 -17.55 -3.69
N GLY A 402 -8.18 -16.32 -3.86
CA GLY A 402 -9.56 -15.96 -3.61
C GLY A 402 -9.70 -14.74 -2.70
N PRO A 403 -10.93 -14.24 -2.51
CA PRO A 403 -11.16 -13.03 -1.74
C PRO A 403 -11.07 -13.20 -0.22
N LEU A 404 -11.02 -14.43 0.30
CA LEU A 404 -11.03 -14.71 1.75
C LEU A 404 -9.63 -14.73 2.38
N THR A 405 -8.57 -14.74 1.56
CA THR A 405 -7.20 -14.88 2.03
C THR A 405 -6.34 -13.76 1.46
N LEU A 406 -5.77 -12.93 2.33
CA LEU A 406 -4.89 -11.81 1.96
C LEU A 406 -3.39 -12.19 1.98
N ASP A 407 -3.07 -13.45 2.25
CA ASP A 407 -1.68 -13.90 2.40
C ASP A 407 -0.93 -14.04 1.06
N THR A 408 -1.63 -13.88 -0.06
CA THR A 408 -1.16 -14.17 -1.41
C THR A 408 -1.74 -13.17 -2.42
N ILE A 409 -1.39 -11.90 -2.23
CA ILE A 409 -1.68 -10.80 -3.16
C ILE A 409 -0.37 -10.42 -3.86
N VAL A 410 -0.42 -10.30 -5.18
CA VAL A 410 0.73 -9.94 -6.01
C VAL A 410 0.50 -8.57 -6.61
N ARG A 411 1.52 -7.71 -6.56
CA ARG A 411 1.54 -6.46 -7.30
C ARG A 411 1.89 -6.73 -8.76
N THR A 412 0.88 -6.68 -9.62
CA THR A 412 0.98 -6.91 -11.06
C THR A 412 1.28 -5.62 -11.83
N ASN A 413 1.00 -4.44 -11.25
CA ASN A 413 1.19 -3.12 -11.88
C ASN A 413 0.51 -3.02 -13.26
N MET A 414 -0.71 -3.55 -13.40
CA MET A 414 -1.43 -3.58 -14.67
C MET A 414 -2.77 -2.86 -14.61
N LEU A 415 -3.15 -2.27 -15.74
CA LEU A 415 -4.44 -1.61 -15.91
C LEU A 415 -4.92 -1.88 -17.34
N LEU A 416 -6.18 -2.27 -17.49
CA LEU A 416 -6.72 -2.63 -18.80
C LEU A 416 -8.03 -1.90 -19.06
N ALA A 417 -8.31 -1.63 -20.34
CA ALA A 417 -9.60 -1.07 -20.75
C ALA A 417 -10.17 -1.73 -22.00
N SER A 418 -11.49 -1.83 -22.06
CA SER A 418 -12.22 -2.26 -23.26
C SER A 418 -13.68 -1.82 -23.21
N THR A 419 -14.26 -1.55 -24.38
CA THR A 419 -15.71 -1.45 -24.55
C THR A 419 -16.39 -2.84 -24.58
N ASP A 420 -15.62 -3.92 -24.73
CA ASP A 420 -16.07 -5.32 -24.66
C ASP A 420 -15.75 -5.92 -23.28
N PRO A 421 -16.75 -6.13 -22.40
CA PRO A 421 -16.54 -6.73 -21.09
C PRO A 421 -16.04 -8.18 -21.15
N VAL A 422 -16.37 -8.93 -22.21
CA VAL A 422 -15.97 -10.34 -22.37
C VAL A 422 -14.51 -10.42 -22.80
N ALA A 423 -14.07 -9.63 -23.77
CA ALA A 423 -12.68 -9.65 -24.24
C ALA A 423 -11.70 -9.27 -23.13
N VAL A 424 -11.95 -8.17 -22.41
CA VAL A 424 -11.06 -7.76 -21.29
C VAL A 424 -11.08 -8.79 -20.15
N SER A 425 -12.22 -9.46 -19.94
CA SER A 425 -12.38 -10.53 -18.96
C SER A 425 -11.58 -11.78 -19.33
N TRP A 426 -11.62 -12.19 -20.59
CA TRP A 426 -10.83 -13.33 -21.07
C TRP A 426 -9.33 -13.02 -21.04
N TYR A 427 -8.94 -11.85 -21.56
CA TYR A 427 -7.54 -11.43 -21.62
C TYR A 427 -6.90 -11.37 -20.24
N SER A 428 -7.52 -10.63 -19.31
CA SER A 428 -7.00 -10.43 -17.95
C SER A 428 -6.89 -11.76 -17.19
N ALA A 429 -7.86 -12.65 -17.35
CA ALA A 429 -7.81 -13.97 -16.72
C ALA A 429 -6.66 -14.82 -17.28
N LYS A 430 -6.47 -14.84 -18.60
CA LYS A 430 -5.49 -15.68 -19.27
C LYS A 430 -4.06 -15.23 -19.03
N HIS A 431 -3.80 -13.94 -19.18
CA HIS A 431 -2.45 -13.41 -19.27
C HIS A 431 -1.92 -12.78 -17.99
N ILE A 432 -2.81 -12.49 -17.02
CA ILE A 432 -2.42 -11.84 -15.76
C ILE A 432 -2.73 -12.74 -14.57
N LEU A 433 -4.00 -13.12 -14.40
CA LEU A 433 -4.43 -13.86 -13.21
C LEU A 433 -3.97 -15.33 -13.22
N THR A 434 -4.19 -16.06 -14.31
CA THR A 434 -3.88 -17.50 -14.38
C THR A 434 -2.40 -17.83 -14.15
N PRO A 435 -1.43 -17.07 -14.67
CA PRO A 435 0.00 -17.29 -14.39
C PRO A 435 0.38 -17.22 -12.91
N ILE A 436 -0.35 -16.42 -12.13
CA ILE A 436 -0.10 -16.20 -10.70
C ILE A 436 -1.13 -16.88 -9.80
N ALA A 437 -2.13 -17.59 -10.33
CA ALA A 437 -3.17 -18.20 -9.52
C ALA A 437 -2.69 -19.50 -8.84
N GLN A 438 -3.26 -19.80 -7.67
CA GLN A 438 -2.99 -21.07 -6.98
C GLN A 438 -3.65 -22.27 -7.67
N TYR A 439 -4.83 -22.06 -8.25
CA TYR A 439 -5.64 -23.11 -8.87
C TYR A 439 -5.96 -22.81 -10.34
N PRO A 440 -4.95 -22.66 -11.23
CA PRO A 440 -5.17 -22.18 -12.59
C PRO A 440 -6.06 -23.11 -13.41
N SER A 441 -5.80 -24.42 -13.41
CA SER A 441 -6.55 -25.38 -14.24
C SER A 441 -7.98 -25.66 -13.77
N SER A 442 -8.27 -25.46 -12.49
CA SER A 442 -9.60 -25.74 -11.92
C SER A 442 -10.44 -24.49 -11.69
N GLU A 443 -9.84 -23.29 -11.63
CA GLU A 443 -10.58 -22.08 -11.25
C GLU A 443 -10.42 -20.93 -12.25
N THR A 444 -9.21 -20.47 -12.56
CA THR A 444 -9.03 -19.16 -13.21
C THR A 444 -8.79 -19.22 -14.72
N ASN A 445 -8.29 -20.34 -15.27
CA ASN A 445 -7.88 -20.42 -16.67
C ASN A 445 -9.12 -20.32 -17.59
N PRO A 446 -9.24 -19.29 -18.43
CA PRO A 446 -10.40 -19.13 -19.31
C PRO A 446 -10.39 -20.06 -20.53
N ASP A 447 -9.29 -20.79 -20.80
CA ASP A 447 -9.18 -21.73 -21.94
C ASP A 447 -9.28 -23.21 -21.52
N ASP A 448 -9.20 -23.51 -20.22
CA ASP A 448 -9.32 -24.89 -19.72
C ASP A 448 -10.78 -25.22 -19.44
N SER A 449 -11.35 -26.18 -20.17
CA SER A 449 -12.76 -26.58 -20.00
C SER A 449 -13.10 -27.17 -18.62
N ARG A 450 -12.09 -27.46 -17.79
CA ARG A 450 -12.26 -27.90 -16.40
C ARG A 450 -12.31 -26.73 -15.41
N SER A 451 -11.99 -25.52 -15.87
CA SER A 451 -11.93 -24.32 -15.05
C SER A 451 -13.33 -23.73 -14.82
N LEU A 452 -13.59 -23.33 -13.57
CA LEU A 452 -14.83 -22.63 -13.21
C LEU A 452 -15.01 -21.33 -13.99
N TYR A 453 -13.93 -20.60 -14.26
CA TYR A 453 -14.00 -19.34 -14.99
C TYR A 453 -14.29 -19.56 -16.48
N ASN A 454 -13.66 -20.55 -17.12
CA ASN A 454 -13.99 -20.91 -18.51
C ASN A 454 -15.48 -21.20 -18.65
N TYR A 455 -16.02 -22.02 -17.74
CA TYR A 455 -17.43 -22.40 -17.78
C TYR A 455 -18.36 -21.18 -17.64
N SER A 456 -18.08 -20.31 -16.65
CA SER A 456 -18.89 -19.12 -16.39
C SER A 456 -18.82 -18.12 -17.54
N LEU A 457 -17.61 -17.80 -17.99
CA LEU A 457 -17.38 -16.83 -19.06
C LEU A 457 -17.96 -17.31 -20.40
N THR A 458 -17.89 -18.61 -20.70
CA THR A 458 -18.49 -19.19 -21.92
C THR A 458 -20.00 -19.03 -21.93
N ASN A 459 -20.68 -19.31 -20.81
CA ASN A 459 -22.14 -19.14 -20.74
C ASN A 459 -22.56 -17.68 -20.94
N TRP A 460 -21.83 -16.75 -20.31
CA TRP A 460 -22.11 -15.32 -20.47
C TRP A 460 -21.82 -14.83 -21.89
N ALA A 461 -20.66 -15.17 -22.44
CA ALA A 461 -20.25 -14.77 -23.78
C ALA A 461 -21.20 -15.30 -24.86
N ASN A 462 -21.60 -16.58 -24.78
CA ASN A 462 -22.54 -17.15 -25.74
C ASN A 462 -23.90 -16.44 -25.68
N TYR A 463 -24.39 -16.09 -24.49
CA TYR A 463 -25.63 -15.33 -24.38
C TYR A 463 -25.51 -13.94 -25.00
N LEU A 464 -24.49 -13.16 -24.60
CA LEU A 464 -24.29 -11.79 -25.06
C LEU A 464 -24.08 -11.74 -26.59
N ALA A 465 -23.24 -12.61 -27.13
CA ALA A 465 -22.93 -12.63 -28.55
C ALA A 465 -24.07 -13.24 -29.39
N ASP A 466 -24.54 -14.44 -29.06
CA ASP A 466 -25.44 -15.20 -29.94
C ASP A 466 -26.92 -14.85 -29.73
N SER A 467 -27.33 -14.56 -28.48
CA SER A 467 -28.73 -14.29 -28.14
C SER A 467 -29.06 -12.80 -28.13
N ALA A 468 -28.20 -11.98 -27.51
CA ALA A 468 -28.40 -10.53 -27.42
C ALA A 468 -27.80 -9.76 -28.62
N GLY A 469 -26.91 -10.39 -29.40
CA GLY A 469 -26.29 -9.76 -30.58
C GLY A 469 -25.30 -8.63 -30.24
N LEU A 470 -24.76 -8.63 -29.02
CA LEU A 470 -23.84 -7.60 -28.54
C LEU A 470 -22.41 -7.87 -29.04
N PRO A 471 -21.62 -6.81 -29.31
CA PRO A 471 -20.32 -6.93 -29.95
C PRO A 471 -19.26 -7.39 -28.94
N CYS A 472 -19.27 -8.68 -28.59
CA CYS A 472 -18.34 -9.26 -27.63
C CYS A 472 -17.70 -10.57 -28.09
N THR A 473 -16.49 -10.87 -27.61
CA THR A 473 -15.77 -12.10 -27.99
C THR A 473 -14.76 -12.59 -26.95
N MET A 474 -14.57 -13.92 -26.90
CA MET A 474 -13.42 -14.57 -26.25
C MET A 474 -12.40 -15.08 -27.28
N ASP A 475 -12.71 -14.99 -28.58
CA ASP A 475 -11.85 -15.48 -29.65
C ASP A 475 -10.71 -14.49 -29.90
N SER A 476 -9.47 -14.91 -29.59
CA SER A 476 -8.27 -14.10 -29.77
C SER A 476 -8.04 -13.66 -31.22
N SER A 477 -8.59 -14.39 -32.20
CA SER A 477 -8.52 -14.04 -33.62
C SER A 477 -9.51 -12.96 -34.04
N ARG A 478 -10.32 -12.44 -33.11
CA ARG A 478 -11.31 -11.38 -33.33
C ARG A 478 -11.15 -10.21 -32.36
N MET A 479 -10.11 -10.21 -31.53
CA MET A 479 -9.79 -9.14 -30.60
C MET A 479 -8.35 -8.65 -30.83
N ILE A 480 -8.13 -7.34 -30.70
CA ILE A 480 -6.80 -6.76 -30.57
C ILE A 480 -6.45 -6.69 -29.08
N ALA A 481 -5.18 -6.95 -28.75
CA ALA A 481 -4.58 -6.55 -27.48
C ALA A 481 -3.43 -5.58 -27.78
N THR A 482 -3.47 -4.37 -27.24
CA THR A 482 -2.55 -3.29 -27.62
C THR A 482 -2.08 -2.51 -26.40
N ASP A 483 -0.83 -2.08 -26.41
CA ASP A 483 -0.21 -1.16 -25.46
C ASP A 483 0.02 0.25 -26.06
N GLY A 484 -0.59 0.52 -27.22
CA GLY A 484 -0.37 1.73 -28.01
C GLY A 484 0.79 1.64 -29.01
N GLY A 485 1.52 0.52 -29.03
CA GLY A 485 2.62 0.28 -29.96
C GLY A 485 3.92 0.99 -29.57
N VAL A 486 4.00 1.58 -28.38
CA VAL A 486 5.22 2.18 -27.82
C VAL A 486 5.46 1.58 -26.46
N ASN A 487 6.62 0.96 -26.27
CA ASN A 487 6.99 0.40 -24.98
C ASN A 487 8.47 0.68 -24.73
N PHE A 488 8.86 0.68 -23.46
CA PHE A 488 10.25 0.79 -23.08
C PHE A 488 10.50 0.22 -21.70
N HIS A 489 11.75 -0.12 -21.43
CA HIS A 489 12.20 -0.45 -20.10
C HIS A 489 13.53 0.24 -19.79
N ALA A 490 13.90 0.19 -18.51
CA ALA A 490 15.19 0.63 -18.00
C ALA A 490 15.86 -0.60 -17.38
N ASP A 491 17.18 -0.65 -17.44
CA ASP A 491 17.98 -1.71 -16.79
C ASP A 491 17.88 -1.66 -15.26
N THR A 492 17.70 -0.46 -14.70
CA THR A 492 17.39 -0.23 -13.29
C THR A 492 16.51 1.01 -13.13
N VAL A 493 15.71 1.04 -12.07
CA VAL A 493 14.71 2.10 -11.82
C VAL A 493 14.93 2.84 -10.49
N ILE A 494 15.81 2.32 -9.62
CA ILE A 494 16.11 2.92 -8.32
C ILE A 494 17.61 2.84 -8.06
N GLY A 495 18.22 3.94 -7.60
CA GLY A 495 19.62 3.96 -7.17
C GLY A 495 20.06 5.30 -6.60
N TRP A 496 21.30 5.37 -6.13
CA TRP A 496 21.88 6.58 -5.53
C TRP A 496 22.47 7.53 -6.57
N ALA A 497 22.32 8.83 -6.38
CA ALA A 497 22.97 9.84 -7.20
C ALA A 497 24.51 9.81 -7.05
N PRO A 498 25.29 9.99 -8.14
CA PRO A 498 24.84 10.01 -9.54
C PRO A 498 24.43 8.60 -10.00
N PHE A 499 23.29 8.51 -10.68
CA PHE A 499 22.68 7.24 -11.06
C PHE A 499 22.65 7.06 -12.58
N ASP A 500 23.42 6.08 -13.08
CA ASP A 500 23.47 5.72 -14.48
C ASP A 500 22.38 4.71 -14.84
N VAL A 501 21.59 5.02 -15.87
CA VAL A 501 20.47 4.22 -16.34
C VAL A 501 20.53 4.08 -17.87
N THR A 502 20.31 2.87 -18.37
CA THR A 502 20.14 2.62 -19.80
C THR A 502 18.68 2.31 -20.10
N PHE A 503 18.11 3.06 -21.04
CA PHE A 503 16.75 2.89 -21.53
C PHE A 503 16.76 2.23 -22.90
N GLU A 504 15.86 1.27 -23.09
CA GLU A 504 15.65 0.58 -24.36
C GLU A 504 14.17 0.64 -24.76
N GLY A 505 13.92 1.26 -25.91
CA GLY A 505 12.61 1.36 -26.54
C GLY A 505 12.30 0.16 -27.42
N SER A 506 11.03 -0.22 -27.47
CA SER A 506 10.51 -1.30 -28.31
C SER A 506 9.14 -0.91 -28.90
N SER A 507 8.85 -1.42 -30.09
CA SER A 507 7.59 -1.18 -30.79
C SER A 507 7.29 -2.36 -31.70
N SER A 508 6.01 -2.70 -31.84
CA SER A 508 5.51 -3.63 -32.85
C SER A 508 5.40 -3.00 -34.24
N LEU A 509 5.54 -1.68 -34.34
CA LEU A 509 5.41 -0.89 -35.56
C LEU A 509 6.76 -0.70 -36.26
N SER A 510 6.71 -0.29 -37.53
CA SER A 510 7.90 0.14 -38.27
C SER A 510 8.24 1.57 -37.87
N VAL A 511 9.28 1.74 -37.04
CA VAL A 511 9.68 3.04 -36.47
C VAL A 511 10.77 3.71 -37.30
N ASP A 512 10.52 4.97 -37.68
CA ASP A 512 11.47 5.84 -38.39
C ASP A 512 12.39 6.60 -37.43
N SER A 513 11.88 7.02 -36.26
CA SER A 513 12.67 7.72 -35.25
C SER A 513 12.17 7.50 -33.81
N TRP A 514 13.09 7.64 -32.85
CA TRP A 514 12.86 7.50 -31.41
C TRP A 514 13.34 8.77 -30.70
N THR A 515 12.46 9.38 -29.91
CA THR A 515 12.74 10.61 -29.15
C THR A 515 12.33 10.42 -27.69
N TRP A 516 13.29 10.53 -26.79
CA TRP A 516 13.10 10.43 -25.35
C TRP A 516 12.96 11.81 -24.73
N ALA A 517 12.01 11.94 -23.81
CA ALA A 517 11.85 13.11 -22.95
C ALA A 517 12.07 12.69 -21.49
N PHE A 518 12.86 13.48 -20.77
CA PHE A 518 13.12 13.30 -19.35
C PHE A 518 12.70 14.58 -18.63
N SER A 519 12.11 14.44 -17.44
CA SER A 519 11.60 15.57 -16.67
C SER A 519 12.67 16.57 -16.20
N ASP A 520 13.95 16.21 -16.23
CA ASP A 520 15.07 16.99 -15.71
C ASP A 520 15.99 17.61 -16.76
N SER A 521 15.81 17.28 -18.03
CA SER A 521 16.85 17.53 -19.04
C SER A 521 16.35 17.51 -20.49
N GLU A 522 17.23 17.93 -21.42
CA GLU A 522 16.93 17.99 -22.84
C GLU A 522 16.68 16.61 -23.46
N ALA A 523 15.84 16.54 -24.50
CA ALA A 523 15.49 15.29 -25.17
C ALA A 523 16.71 14.50 -25.69
N ALA A 524 16.61 13.17 -25.69
CA ALA A 524 17.60 12.28 -26.31
C ALA A 524 17.00 11.55 -27.51
N SER A 525 17.83 11.04 -28.41
CA SER A 525 17.37 10.35 -29.63
C SER A 525 18.07 9.02 -29.82
N GLY A 526 17.35 8.04 -30.37
CA GLY A 526 17.83 6.68 -30.60
C GLY A 526 17.00 5.65 -29.83
N GLN A 527 16.96 4.41 -30.32
CA GLN A 527 16.17 3.35 -29.70
C GLN A 527 16.70 3.00 -28.30
N THR A 528 18.02 3.04 -28.12
CA THR A 528 18.69 2.84 -26.82
C THR A 528 19.44 4.11 -26.45
N VAL A 529 19.23 4.60 -25.22
CA VAL A 529 19.93 5.79 -24.69
C VAL A 529 20.40 5.53 -23.27
N SER A 530 21.58 6.05 -22.90
CA SER A 530 22.07 6.04 -21.52
C SER A 530 22.02 7.44 -20.94
N ARG A 531 21.62 7.54 -19.66
CA ARG A 531 21.49 8.81 -18.93
C ARG A 531 22.05 8.68 -17.52
N THR A 532 22.61 9.78 -17.02
CA THR A 532 23.08 9.92 -15.65
C THR A 532 22.22 10.96 -14.94
N PHE A 533 21.51 10.55 -13.90
CA PHE A 533 20.76 11.46 -13.03
C PHE A 533 21.67 11.91 -11.89
N ASN A 534 22.03 13.19 -11.86
CA ASN A 534 23.03 13.72 -10.91
C ASN A 534 22.43 14.16 -9.57
N GLU A 535 21.13 14.41 -9.53
CA GLU A 535 20.42 14.89 -8.34
C GLU A 535 19.43 13.82 -7.87
N GLY A 536 19.13 13.81 -6.57
CA GLY A 536 18.06 12.98 -6.03
C GLY A 536 16.70 13.51 -6.47
N GLY A 537 15.77 12.62 -6.76
CA GLY A 537 14.44 13.00 -7.24
C GLY A 537 13.63 11.84 -7.79
N ILE A 538 12.41 12.14 -8.19
CA ILE A 538 11.53 11.23 -8.91
C ILE A 538 11.38 11.78 -10.33
N TYR A 539 11.69 10.96 -11.33
CA TYR A 539 11.73 11.40 -12.73
C TYR A 539 10.74 10.64 -13.60
N ASP A 540 9.96 11.42 -14.34
CA ASP A 540 9.14 10.93 -15.44
C ASP A 540 9.99 10.69 -16.69
N VAL A 541 9.62 9.66 -17.44
CA VAL A 541 10.26 9.31 -18.71
C VAL A 541 9.20 9.14 -19.78
N GLY A 542 9.38 9.82 -20.90
CA GLY A 542 8.54 9.71 -22.08
C GLY A 542 9.34 9.18 -23.27
N LEU A 543 8.71 8.32 -24.07
CA LEU A 543 9.23 7.89 -25.37
C LEU A 543 8.20 8.22 -26.44
N THR A 544 8.63 8.97 -27.45
CA THR A 544 7.88 9.24 -28.67
C THR A 544 8.55 8.54 -29.84
N ILE A 545 7.78 7.77 -30.60
CA ILE A 545 8.19 7.21 -31.88
C ILE A 545 7.48 7.93 -33.02
N ASP A 546 8.14 8.01 -34.16
CA ASP A 546 7.48 8.29 -35.45
C ASP A 546 7.42 6.99 -36.23
N ALA A 547 6.21 6.47 -36.47
CA ALA A 547 5.98 5.26 -37.25
C ALA A 547 5.28 5.64 -38.57
N GLN A 548 6.05 5.97 -39.60
CA GLN A 548 5.52 6.32 -40.92
C GLN A 548 4.56 7.53 -40.90
N SER A 549 4.96 8.61 -40.23
CA SER A 549 4.15 9.84 -40.00
C SER A 549 2.99 9.67 -39.02
N ASP A 550 2.94 8.56 -38.28
CA ASP A 550 2.09 8.37 -37.11
C ASP A 550 2.95 8.52 -35.84
N ALA A 551 2.87 9.69 -35.21
CA ALA A 551 3.60 9.97 -33.98
C ALA A 551 2.87 9.37 -32.79
N ARG A 552 3.53 8.47 -32.06
CA ARG A 552 2.97 7.80 -30.87
C ARG A 552 3.86 8.03 -29.66
N THR A 553 3.24 8.27 -28.51
CA THR A 553 3.96 8.59 -27.27
C THR A 553 3.49 7.70 -26.14
N ARG A 554 4.45 7.21 -25.34
CA ARG A 554 4.18 6.59 -24.05
C ARG A 554 4.97 7.31 -22.96
N ASN A 555 4.28 7.63 -21.87
CA ASN A 555 4.86 8.32 -20.72
C ASN A 555 4.71 7.44 -19.48
N ARG A 556 5.83 7.14 -18.82
CA ARG A 556 5.84 6.50 -17.50
C ARG A 556 6.19 7.54 -16.46
N GLN A 557 5.19 7.87 -15.64
CA GLN A 557 5.33 8.83 -14.54
C GLN A 557 6.01 8.14 -13.36
N HIS A 558 6.81 8.89 -12.61
CA HIS A 558 7.55 8.41 -11.44
C HIS A 558 8.42 7.16 -11.71
N TYR A 559 8.94 7.05 -12.93
CA TYR A 559 9.54 5.81 -13.41
C TYR A 559 10.94 5.55 -12.85
N ILE A 560 11.73 6.61 -12.65
CA ILE A 560 13.07 6.52 -12.05
C ILE A 560 13.06 7.24 -10.70
N THR A 561 13.52 6.55 -9.66
CA THR A 561 13.72 7.13 -8.32
C THR A 561 15.20 7.20 -8.01
N VAL A 562 15.72 8.42 -7.84
CA VAL A 562 17.11 8.66 -7.51
C VAL A 562 17.21 9.10 -6.05
N LEU A 563 17.96 8.33 -5.29
CA LEU A 563 18.17 8.55 -3.86
C LEU A 563 19.37 9.48 -3.65
N ALA A 564 19.18 10.43 -2.74
CA ALA A 564 20.21 11.32 -2.21
C ALA A 564 19.85 11.71 -0.77
N ASP A 565 19.14 10.81 -0.10
CA ASP A 565 18.38 11.04 1.11
C ASP A 565 19.33 10.98 2.31
N THR A 566 19.14 11.88 3.27
CA THR A 566 20.03 12.03 4.42
C THR A 566 19.27 12.07 5.74
N ILE A 567 19.93 11.63 6.81
CA ILE A 567 19.56 11.95 8.20
C ILE A 567 20.76 12.68 8.81
N VAL A 568 20.52 13.85 9.38
CA VAL A 568 21.57 14.69 9.97
C VAL A 568 21.17 15.05 11.39
N GLY A 569 22.02 14.66 12.35
CA GLY A 569 21.90 15.15 13.73
C GLY A 569 22.44 16.56 13.88
N GLU A 570 21.71 17.37 14.65
CA GLU A 570 22.09 18.73 14.97
C GLU A 570 23.42 18.80 15.77
N GLN A 571 24.17 19.88 15.52
CA GLN A 571 25.32 20.25 16.34
C GLN A 571 24.82 21.24 17.41
N VAL A 572 24.90 20.85 18.68
CA VAL A 572 24.33 21.60 19.81
C VAL A 572 25.45 22.03 20.74
N GLU A 573 25.50 23.32 21.06
CA GLU A 573 26.42 23.87 22.04
C GLU A 573 25.69 24.11 23.36
N ILE A 574 26.27 23.66 24.48
CA ILE A 574 25.73 23.86 25.82
C ILE A 574 26.75 24.53 26.73
N GLU A 575 26.26 25.44 27.57
CA GLU A 575 27.09 26.24 28.50
C GLU A 575 27.01 25.72 29.94
N LYS A 576 25.96 24.96 30.27
CA LYS A 576 25.69 24.42 31.60
C LYS A 576 24.97 23.08 31.51
N ALA A 577 24.98 22.34 32.60
CA ALA A 577 24.14 21.16 32.68
C ALA A 577 22.65 21.48 32.73
N GLY A 578 21.86 20.54 32.23
CA GLY A 578 20.42 20.69 32.11
C GLY A 578 19.84 19.81 31.02
N SER A 579 18.66 20.20 30.53
CA SER A 579 18.02 19.57 29.38
C SER A 579 18.72 20.01 28.09
N VAL A 580 18.95 19.06 27.20
CA VAL A 580 19.55 19.26 25.88
C VAL A 580 18.59 18.71 24.83
N GLU A 581 18.17 19.57 23.90
CA GLU A 581 17.40 19.17 22.71
C GLU A 581 18.36 18.94 21.55
N VAL A 582 18.28 17.78 20.91
CA VAL A 582 19.00 17.47 19.67
C VAL A 582 17.97 17.16 18.60
N THR A 583 17.90 18.01 17.57
CA THR A 583 17.00 17.80 16.43
C THR A 583 17.67 16.90 15.40
N LEU A 584 16.93 15.93 14.86
CA LEU A 584 17.32 15.20 13.66
C LEU A 584 16.57 15.78 12.46
N TYR A 585 17.34 16.16 11.44
CA TYR A 585 16.84 16.62 10.16
C TYR A 585 16.91 15.48 9.15
N ALA A 586 15.97 15.46 8.21
CA ALA A 586 16.09 14.62 7.04
C ALA A 586 15.82 15.39 5.76
N THR A 587 16.55 15.02 4.72
CA THR A 587 16.23 15.30 3.32
C THR A 587 15.80 14.00 2.69
N ASN A 588 14.60 13.96 2.09
CA ASN A 588 14.16 12.82 1.32
C ASN A 588 13.64 13.20 -0.07
N ASN A 589 13.91 12.36 -1.06
CA ASN A 589 13.54 12.51 -2.46
C ASN A 589 12.40 11.57 -2.86
N ALA A 590 12.20 10.48 -2.11
CA ALA A 590 11.06 9.58 -2.25
C ALA A 590 10.13 9.70 -1.03
N PRO A 591 8.79 9.58 -1.21
CA PRO A 591 7.85 9.45 -0.10
C PRO A 591 8.17 8.26 0.81
N ALA A 592 8.03 8.44 2.12
CA ALA A 592 8.20 7.37 3.11
C ALA A 592 7.03 7.32 4.10
N ASP A 593 6.52 6.13 4.39
CA ASP A 593 5.43 5.90 5.34
C ASP A 593 5.91 5.20 6.63
N ASP A 594 7.14 4.66 6.63
CA ASP A 594 7.78 4.02 7.78
C ASP A 594 9.24 4.46 7.87
N ILE A 595 9.63 4.95 9.04
CA ILE A 595 10.96 5.48 9.31
C ILE A 595 11.48 4.83 10.59
N MET A 596 12.61 4.15 10.47
CA MET A 596 13.33 3.58 11.61
C MET A 596 14.63 4.36 11.83
N ILE A 597 14.85 4.83 13.06
CA ILE A 597 16.05 5.58 13.45
C ILE A 597 16.70 4.91 14.67
N PRO A 598 17.77 4.13 14.47
CA PRO A 598 18.64 3.71 15.56
C PRO A 598 19.48 4.89 16.05
N VAL A 599 19.63 5.03 17.36
CA VAL A 599 20.47 6.04 17.99
C VAL A 599 21.42 5.38 18.99
N GLU A 600 22.69 5.73 18.91
CA GLU A 600 23.73 5.45 19.91
C GLU A 600 24.35 6.77 20.35
N TYR A 601 24.62 6.96 21.63
CA TYR A 601 25.26 8.17 22.11
C TYR A 601 26.42 7.88 23.06
N SER A 602 27.56 8.53 22.81
CA SER A 602 28.80 8.32 23.58
C SER A 602 29.74 9.52 23.48
N GLY A 603 30.65 9.64 24.44
CA GLY A 603 31.65 10.70 24.50
C GLY A 603 32.02 11.02 25.94
N ASP A 604 32.84 12.07 26.10
CA ASP A 604 33.32 12.54 27.40
C ASP A 604 32.19 13.29 28.16
N LEU A 605 31.26 13.90 27.44
CA LEU A 605 30.05 14.48 28.02
C LEU A 605 29.05 13.37 28.40
N GLU A 606 28.79 13.22 29.69
CA GLU A 606 27.76 12.31 30.19
C GLU A 606 26.35 12.83 29.86
N LEU A 607 25.74 12.22 28.84
CA LEU A 607 24.33 12.37 28.49
C LEU A 607 23.50 11.19 28.97
N TYR A 608 22.26 11.48 29.35
CA TYR A 608 21.22 10.50 29.65
C TYR A 608 19.99 10.80 28.81
N TYR A 609 19.53 9.82 28.04
CA TYR A 609 18.31 9.94 27.28
C TYR A 609 17.11 10.16 28.22
N ASP A 610 16.26 11.14 27.88
CA ASP A 610 15.03 11.45 28.61
C ASP A 610 13.78 11.08 27.79
N SER A 611 13.58 11.76 26.66
CA SER A 611 12.34 11.64 25.88
C SER A 611 12.53 12.01 24.40
N PHE A 612 11.46 11.94 23.61
CA PHE A 612 11.44 12.37 22.22
C PHE A 612 10.07 12.95 21.84
N THR A 613 10.03 13.76 20.77
CA THR A 613 8.77 14.23 20.17
C THR A 613 8.89 14.39 18.66
N VAL A 614 7.75 14.27 17.98
CA VAL A 614 7.57 14.61 16.56
C VAL A 614 6.74 15.89 16.36
N ALA A 615 6.32 16.55 17.44
CA ALA A 615 5.55 17.79 17.36
C ALA A 615 6.39 18.90 16.68
N GLY A 616 5.79 19.59 15.70
CA GLY A 616 6.49 20.59 14.89
C GLY A 616 7.57 20.02 13.96
N CYS A 617 7.59 18.70 13.74
CA CYS A 617 8.44 18.03 12.76
C CYS A 617 7.60 17.61 11.53
N ARG A 618 8.26 17.31 10.42
CA ARG A 618 7.61 16.79 9.20
C ARG A 618 6.95 15.42 9.38
N THR A 619 7.24 14.75 10.48
CA THR A 619 6.68 13.46 10.90
C THR A 619 5.53 13.61 11.90
N GLU A 620 5.04 14.83 12.15
CA GLU A 620 3.96 15.08 13.12
C GLU A 620 2.66 14.32 12.78
N SER A 621 2.42 14.00 11.50
CA SER A 621 1.28 13.19 11.04
C SER A 621 1.42 11.69 11.36
N PHE A 622 2.61 11.23 11.77
CA PHE A 622 2.86 9.82 12.00
C PHE A 622 2.21 9.41 13.32
N THR A 623 1.23 8.52 13.26
CA THR A 623 0.44 8.13 14.44
C THR A 623 1.03 6.95 15.21
N TYR A 624 2.01 6.25 14.64
CA TYR A 624 2.75 5.19 15.32
C TYR A 624 4.20 5.60 15.56
N THR A 625 4.44 6.35 16.63
CA THR A 625 5.79 6.80 17.03
C THR A 625 6.18 6.14 18.34
N GLN A 626 7.06 5.14 18.28
CA GLN A 626 7.42 4.37 19.46
C GLN A 626 8.88 3.94 19.48
N MET A 627 9.37 3.67 20.70
CA MET A 627 10.65 3.07 20.93
C MET A 627 10.55 1.55 20.84
N ILE A 628 11.13 0.96 19.79
CA ILE A 628 11.14 -0.49 19.56
C ILE A 628 12.34 -1.20 20.20
N HIS A 629 13.31 -0.43 20.71
CA HIS A 629 14.45 -0.91 21.45
C HIS A 629 15.00 0.19 22.38
N LEU A 630 15.40 -0.19 23.60
CA LEU A 630 16.06 0.67 24.58
C LEU A 630 17.06 -0.16 25.38
N SER A 631 18.30 0.30 25.42
CA SER A 631 19.38 -0.24 26.23
C SER A 631 20.14 0.90 26.90
N PRO A 632 19.73 1.30 28.12
CA PRO A 632 20.37 2.41 28.84
C PRO A 632 21.84 2.11 29.16
N ALA A 633 22.18 0.85 29.45
CA ALA A 633 23.54 0.42 29.79
C ALA A 633 24.54 0.62 28.64
N THR A 634 24.06 0.50 27.40
CA THR A 634 24.88 0.70 26.20
C THR A 634 24.56 2.01 25.50
N LYS A 635 23.76 2.90 26.12
CA LYS A 635 23.34 4.19 25.54
C LYS A 635 22.79 4.06 24.11
N ARG A 636 21.94 3.05 23.87
CA ARG A 636 21.34 2.71 22.57
C ARG A 636 19.83 2.66 22.61
N PHE A 637 19.15 3.17 21.59
CA PHE A 637 17.72 2.97 21.39
C PHE A 637 17.35 2.98 19.90
N THR A 638 16.15 2.54 19.55
CA THR A 638 15.63 2.65 18.18
C THR A 638 14.21 3.13 18.23
N LEU A 639 13.95 4.18 17.48
CA LEU A 639 12.63 4.73 17.27
C LEU A 639 12.10 4.23 15.92
N ARG A 640 10.82 3.88 15.88
CA ARG A 640 10.07 3.66 14.65
C ARG A 640 8.93 4.65 14.63
N MET A 641 8.89 5.44 13.57
CA MET A 641 7.82 6.36 13.25
C MET A 641 7.16 5.77 12.01
N ARG A 642 5.90 5.36 12.13
CA ARG A 642 5.11 4.87 11.01
C ARG A 642 3.79 5.62 10.94
N VAL A 643 3.28 5.81 9.74
CA VAL A 643 1.90 6.22 9.55
C VAL A 643 0.97 5.09 10.01
N GLY A 644 0.03 5.38 10.91
CA GLY A 644 -0.93 4.39 11.42
C GLY A 644 -2.18 4.26 10.55
N GLU A 645 -3.16 3.52 11.07
CA GLU A 645 -4.43 3.27 10.38
C GLU A 645 -5.24 4.56 10.25
N GLY A 646 -5.71 4.84 9.03
CA GLY A 646 -6.50 6.04 8.71
C GLY A 646 -5.74 7.09 7.88
N PRO A 647 -6.40 8.21 7.57
CA PRO A 647 -6.04 9.12 6.48
C PRO A 647 -4.89 10.07 6.84
N TYR A 648 -3.70 9.54 7.11
CA TYR A 648 -2.53 10.35 7.47
C TYR A 648 -1.53 10.37 6.30
N PRO A 649 -1.03 11.54 5.88
CA PRO A 649 0.00 11.60 4.85
C PRO A 649 1.34 11.08 5.40
N GLY A 650 2.06 10.33 4.58
CA GLY A 650 3.47 9.97 4.81
C GLY A 650 4.40 11.17 4.69
N LEU A 651 5.70 10.92 4.91
CA LEU A 651 6.76 11.91 4.72
C LEU A 651 6.99 12.12 3.22
N MET A 652 6.36 13.15 2.66
CA MET A 652 6.58 13.59 1.27
C MET A 652 8.01 14.10 1.06
N PRO A 653 8.54 14.14 -0.19
CA PRO A 653 9.86 14.68 -0.48
C PRO A 653 10.09 16.09 0.07
N GLY A 654 11.32 16.38 0.51
CA GLY A 654 11.71 17.69 1.06
C GLY A 654 12.76 17.58 2.16
N THR A 655 13.07 18.72 2.78
CA THR A 655 14.07 18.84 3.86
C THR A 655 13.46 19.48 5.10
N GLY A 656 13.78 18.97 6.29
CA GLY A 656 13.40 19.59 7.55
C GLY A 656 13.51 18.66 8.77
N PRO A 657 13.13 19.13 9.97
CA PRO A 657 13.19 18.34 11.19
C PRO A 657 12.20 17.17 11.12
N ILE A 658 12.63 15.98 11.54
CA ILE A 658 11.81 14.76 11.57
C ILE A 658 11.71 14.14 12.97
N LEU A 659 12.53 14.57 13.91
CA LEU A 659 12.52 14.03 15.27
C LEU A 659 13.29 14.99 16.18
N ARG A 660 12.77 15.23 17.39
CA ARG A 660 13.48 15.95 18.44
C ARG A 660 13.75 14.99 19.59
N LEU A 661 15.01 14.90 20.00
CA LEU A 661 15.47 14.07 21.10
C LEU A 661 15.81 14.94 22.30
N PHE A 662 15.35 14.54 23.47
CA PHE A 662 15.68 15.22 24.72
C PHE A 662 16.61 14.35 25.55
N PHE A 663 17.72 14.95 25.95
CA PHE A 663 18.68 14.39 26.89
C PHE A 663 18.76 15.27 28.13
N HIS A 664 19.33 14.74 29.19
CA HIS A 664 19.80 15.53 30.31
C HIS A 664 21.26 15.20 30.61
N THR A 665 22.00 16.20 31.07
CA THR A 665 23.37 16.05 31.56
C THR A 665 23.45 16.51 33.02
N VAL A 666 24.37 15.93 33.79
CA VAL A 666 24.54 16.16 35.23
C VAL A 666 26.00 16.53 35.52
N GLY A 667 26.22 17.40 36.52
CA GLY A 667 27.55 17.95 36.83
C GLY A 667 27.85 19.24 36.07
N ILE A 668 28.96 19.91 36.37
CA ILE A 668 29.40 21.07 35.57
C ILE A 668 30.23 20.50 34.42
N PRO A 669 29.80 20.63 33.15
CA PRO A 669 30.55 20.06 32.04
C PRO A 669 31.90 20.76 31.86
N ASP A 670 32.97 20.01 31.63
CA ASP A 670 34.26 20.63 31.31
C ASP A 670 34.19 21.21 29.89
N VAL A 671 34.78 22.38 29.67
CA VAL A 671 34.76 23.02 28.34
C VAL A 671 35.49 22.12 27.34
N GLY A 672 34.84 21.84 26.20
CA GLY A 672 35.39 20.97 25.18
C GLY A 672 34.93 19.52 25.26
N ASP A 673 34.32 19.08 26.37
CA ASP A 673 33.61 17.82 26.45
C ASP A 673 32.57 17.72 25.32
N SER A 674 32.41 16.52 24.79
CA SER A 674 31.44 16.27 23.74
C SER A 674 30.82 14.89 23.85
N ALA A 675 29.59 14.78 23.33
CA ALA A 675 28.92 13.53 23.10
C ALA A 675 28.42 13.49 21.65
N VAL A 676 28.76 12.43 20.94
CA VAL A 676 28.29 12.17 19.58
C VAL A 676 26.95 11.44 19.68
N ILE A 677 25.96 11.94 18.94
CA ILE A 677 24.66 11.29 18.73
C ILE A 677 24.72 10.58 17.37
N GLN A 678 25.08 9.31 17.40
CA GLN A 678 25.21 8.45 16.22
C GLN A 678 23.85 7.98 15.72
N VAL A 679 23.62 8.06 14.41
CA VAL A 679 22.36 7.69 13.74
C VAL A 679 22.55 6.73 12.56
N ASP A 680 23.77 6.23 12.38
CA ASP A 680 24.20 5.31 11.32
C ASP A 680 23.92 3.82 11.63
N GLY A 681 23.40 3.53 12.82
CA GLY A 681 22.98 2.18 13.20
C GLY A 681 23.91 1.45 14.15
N TYR A 682 23.44 0.32 14.66
CA TYR A 682 24.22 -0.54 15.55
C TYR A 682 23.74 -1.98 15.51
N GLN A 683 24.65 -2.88 15.89
CA GLN A 683 24.35 -4.30 16.07
C GLN A 683 23.70 -4.57 17.43
N TYR A 684 22.59 -5.32 17.43
CA TYR A 684 21.92 -5.78 18.64
C TYR A 684 21.58 -7.26 18.54
N SER A 685 22.30 -8.08 19.31
CA SER A 685 22.19 -9.55 19.24
C SER A 685 22.46 -10.04 17.81
N SER A 686 21.50 -10.73 17.18
CA SER A 686 21.55 -11.16 15.78
C SER A 686 20.88 -10.19 14.80
N PHE A 687 20.42 -9.02 15.26
CA PHE A 687 19.74 -8.02 14.43
C PHE A 687 20.64 -6.82 14.18
N ASP A 688 20.79 -6.45 12.91
CA ASP A 688 21.40 -5.20 12.49
C ASP A 688 20.33 -4.11 12.45
N ARG A 689 20.47 -3.06 13.24
CA ARG A 689 19.53 -1.94 13.27
C ARG A 689 20.13 -0.78 12.50
N ARG A 690 19.63 -0.55 11.29
CA ARG A 690 20.04 0.52 10.38
C ARG A 690 18.97 1.60 10.30
N PRO A 691 19.33 2.85 9.99
CA PRO A 691 18.33 3.81 9.59
C PRO A 691 17.62 3.31 8.34
N THR A 692 16.29 3.42 8.27
CA THR A 692 15.53 2.88 7.15
C THR A 692 14.34 3.78 6.86
N PHE A 693 14.19 4.17 5.59
CA PHE A 693 13.02 4.84 5.07
C PHE A 693 12.34 3.86 4.11
N SER A 694 11.06 3.57 4.35
CA SER A 694 10.25 2.67 3.51
C SER A 694 9.00 3.39 3.01
N GLY A 695 8.72 3.28 1.72
CA GLY A 695 7.51 3.80 1.07
C GLY A 695 7.15 3.04 -0.19
N VAL A 696 6.12 3.51 -0.92
CA VAL A 696 5.58 2.85 -2.12
C VAL A 696 6.59 2.69 -3.27
N LEU A 697 7.58 3.59 -3.35
CA LEU A 697 8.60 3.59 -4.40
C LEU A 697 9.85 2.80 -4.01
N ALA A 698 10.30 2.89 -2.77
CA ALA A 698 11.58 2.32 -2.34
C ALA A 698 11.64 2.06 -0.83
N GLU A 699 12.50 1.12 -0.46
CA GLU A 699 13.03 0.95 0.89
C GLU A 699 14.55 1.09 0.83
N TYR A 700 15.12 1.99 1.63
CA TYR A 700 16.55 2.30 1.59
C TYR A 700 17.09 2.82 2.93
N GLU A 701 18.42 2.77 3.05
CA GLU A 701 19.18 3.31 4.18
C GLU A 701 19.69 4.72 3.83
N PRO A 702 19.21 5.80 4.48
CA PRO A 702 19.65 7.15 4.17
C PRO A 702 21.11 7.40 4.61
N ILE A 703 21.81 8.30 3.91
CA ILE A 703 23.16 8.71 4.28
C ILE A 703 23.10 9.46 5.62
N SER A 704 23.80 8.93 6.60
CA SER A 704 23.71 9.40 7.99
C SER A 704 24.88 10.31 8.35
N SER A 705 24.58 11.41 9.04
CA SER A 705 25.56 12.31 9.66
C SER A 705 25.20 12.50 11.13
N ASN A 706 26.19 12.32 12.00
CA ASN A 706 25.98 12.31 13.44
C ASN A 706 25.74 13.71 14.00
N GLY A 707 24.89 13.79 15.01
CA GLY A 707 24.80 14.98 15.86
C GLY A 707 25.97 15.03 16.84
N VAL A 708 26.27 16.22 17.35
CA VAL A 708 27.26 16.39 18.42
C VAL A 708 26.70 17.38 19.41
N VAL A 709 26.70 17.01 20.69
CA VAL A 709 26.52 17.95 21.79
C VAL A 709 27.91 18.29 22.31
N LYS A 710 28.28 19.56 22.28
CA LYS A 710 29.58 20.04 22.75
C LYS A 710 29.39 21.08 23.82
N THR A 711 30.24 21.04 24.83
CA THR A 711 30.28 22.07 25.87
C THR A 711 31.14 23.24 25.40
N VAL A 712 30.59 24.44 25.52
CA VAL A 712 31.29 25.69 25.22
C VAL A 712 31.39 26.53 26.49
N SER A 713 32.35 27.45 26.50
CA SER A 713 32.46 28.40 27.59
C SER A 713 31.21 29.30 27.63
N CYS A 714 30.59 29.42 28.81
CA CYS A 714 29.54 30.40 29.06
C CYS A 714 30.07 31.85 29.06
N CYS A 715 31.39 32.03 29.18
CA CYS A 715 32.07 33.33 29.23
C CYS A 715 32.63 33.65 27.85
N LYS A 716 32.36 34.87 27.37
CA LYS A 716 32.73 35.37 26.04
C LYS A 716 33.60 36.61 26.14
N ASP A 717 34.65 36.69 25.33
CA ASP A 717 35.64 37.78 25.32
C ASP A 717 36.32 38.08 26.67
N ILE A 718 35.74 38.94 27.50
CA ILE A 718 36.26 39.35 28.83
C ILE A 718 35.22 39.09 29.91
N ARG A 719 35.67 38.75 31.11
CA ARG A 719 34.79 38.54 32.26
C ARG A 719 34.03 39.82 32.64
N GLY A 720 32.84 39.69 33.20
CA GLY A 720 32.10 40.77 33.86
C GLY A 720 30.66 40.97 33.40
N ASN A 721 30.15 40.19 32.43
CA ASN A 721 28.73 40.14 32.07
C ASN A 721 27.99 39.15 33.01
N ILE A 722 27.76 39.58 34.25
CA ILE A 722 27.24 38.75 35.34
C ILE A 722 25.74 38.55 35.24
N ASP A 723 25.01 39.58 34.80
CA ASP A 723 23.56 39.47 34.65
C ASP A 723 23.15 38.70 33.38
N GLY A 724 24.12 38.40 32.51
CA GLY A 724 23.99 37.55 31.34
C GLY A 724 23.20 38.23 30.22
N ASP A 725 23.34 39.55 30.10
CA ASP A 725 22.68 40.30 29.06
C ASP A 725 23.18 39.87 27.65
N PRO A 726 22.31 39.83 26.62
CA PRO A 726 22.70 39.36 25.29
C PRO A 726 23.70 40.25 24.54
N ALA A 727 23.90 41.50 24.95
CA ALA A 727 24.86 42.40 24.31
C ALA A 727 26.30 42.11 24.74
N ASP A 728 26.48 41.39 25.84
CA ASP A 728 27.77 40.94 26.35
C ASP A 728 28.68 42.12 26.73
N ILE A 729 28.11 43.09 27.44
CA ILE A 729 28.77 44.34 27.79
C ILE A 729 28.80 44.47 29.31
N VAL A 730 30.00 44.65 29.86
CA VAL A 730 30.15 44.98 31.28
C VAL A 730 29.62 46.39 31.55
N ASP A 731 28.47 46.48 32.22
CA ASP A 731 27.82 47.75 32.59
C ASP A 731 27.32 47.79 34.05
N ILE A 732 26.55 48.82 34.40
CA ILE A 732 26.10 49.01 35.79
C ILE A 732 25.05 47.99 36.22
N SER A 733 24.37 47.34 35.30
CA SER A 733 23.44 46.25 35.63
C SER A 733 24.19 45.04 36.18
N ASP A 734 25.38 44.72 35.67
CA ASP A 734 26.26 43.66 36.22
C ASP A 734 26.68 43.95 37.65
N LEU A 735 27.06 45.21 37.91
CA LEU A 735 27.43 45.64 39.25
C LEU A 735 26.25 45.52 40.22
N VAL A 736 25.07 45.97 39.79
CA VAL A 736 23.85 45.87 40.60
C VAL A 736 23.50 44.40 40.86
N PHE A 737 23.60 43.55 39.83
CA PHE A 737 23.34 42.12 39.93
C PHE A 737 24.31 41.44 40.90
N LEU A 738 25.62 41.69 40.76
CA LEU A 738 26.65 41.10 41.63
C LEU A 738 26.46 41.53 43.09
N VAL A 739 26.15 42.81 43.35
CA VAL A 739 25.86 43.29 44.71
C VAL A 739 24.61 42.61 45.29
N ASP A 740 23.54 42.47 44.49
CA ASP A 740 22.30 41.85 44.94
C ASP A 740 22.49 40.35 45.24
N PHE A 741 23.18 39.63 44.35
CA PHE A 741 23.56 38.23 44.55
C PHE A 741 24.39 38.05 45.84
N MET A 742 25.45 38.84 46.02
CA MET A 742 26.39 38.67 47.14
C MET A 742 25.82 39.06 48.50
N PHE A 743 25.00 40.10 48.57
CA PHE A 743 24.63 40.73 49.85
C PHE A 743 23.13 40.73 50.16
N SER A 744 22.29 40.53 49.16
CA SER A 744 20.83 40.64 49.30
C SER A 744 20.10 39.33 49.04
N GLY A 745 20.81 38.25 48.69
CA GLY A 745 20.21 36.96 48.35
C GLY A 745 19.54 36.97 46.97
N GLY A 746 20.05 37.78 46.05
CA GLY A 746 19.65 37.82 44.65
C GLY A 746 19.88 36.50 43.91
N ALA A 747 19.46 36.44 42.65
CA ALA A 747 19.61 35.25 41.81
C ALA A 747 21.11 34.88 41.62
N GLU A 748 21.41 33.58 41.53
CA GLU A 748 22.76 33.11 41.22
C GLU A 748 23.17 33.49 39.78
N PRO A 749 24.45 33.82 39.52
CA PRO A 749 24.94 34.10 38.17
C PRO A 749 24.69 32.94 37.20
N THR A 750 24.30 33.28 35.97
CA THR A 750 24.07 32.29 34.90
C THR A 750 25.39 31.70 34.38
N CYS A 751 26.47 32.48 34.42
CA CYS A 751 27.84 32.06 34.14
C CYS A 751 28.78 32.44 35.30
N TRP A 752 29.25 31.45 36.05
CA TRP A 752 30.16 31.69 37.18
C TRP A 752 31.55 32.22 36.76
N LYS A 753 31.97 31.95 35.53
CA LYS A 753 33.22 32.52 34.98
C LYS A 753 33.11 34.03 34.74
N GLU A 754 31.95 34.52 34.31
CA GLU A 754 31.68 35.95 34.20
C GLU A 754 31.64 36.63 35.57
N ALA A 755 31.16 35.91 36.59
CA ALA A 755 31.06 36.43 37.96
C ALA A 755 32.39 36.44 38.73
N ASN A 756 33.34 35.58 38.38
CA ASN A 756 34.72 35.65 38.83
C ASN A 756 35.47 36.65 37.95
N ILE A 757 35.31 37.93 38.24
CA ILE A 757 35.77 39.06 37.42
C ILE A 757 37.28 39.20 37.45
N ASP A 758 37.92 38.94 38.58
CA ASP A 758 39.38 39.06 38.66
C ASP A 758 40.12 37.82 38.15
N GLY A 759 39.38 36.73 37.89
CA GLY A 759 39.85 35.51 37.27
C GLY A 759 40.69 34.63 38.19
N ASP A 760 40.56 34.80 39.51
CA ASP A 760 41.35 34.04 40.46
C ASP A 760 40.91 32.58 40.61
N LEU A 761 41.78 31.75 41.21
CA LEU A 761 41.54 30.32 41.43
C LEU A 761 41.61 30.02 42.93
N ILE A 762 40.59 30.44 43.68
CA ILE A 762 40.49 30.14 45.12
C ILE A 762 39.87 28.74 45.35
N GLY A 763 40.48 27.99 46.28
CA GLY A 763 40.38 26.53 46.45
C GLY A 763 39.07 25.92 46.97
N ASP A 764 37.91 26.32 46.45
CA ASP A 764 36.69 25.51 46.46
C ASP A 764 35.97 25.71 45.12
N VAL A 765 35.91 24.65 44.31
CA VAL A 765 35.43 24.69 42.91
C VAL A 765 33.98 25.21 42.81
N PHE A 766 33.22 25.18 43.90
CA PHE A 766 31.81 25.56 43.97
C PHE A 766 31.53 27.00 44.44
N LYS A 767 32.54 27.81 44.79
CA LYS A 767 32.36 29.24 45.16
C LYS A 767 33.53 30.08 44.66
N GLN A 768 33.43 30.49 43.39
CA GLN A 768 34.46 31.25 42.66
C GLN A 768 34.23 32.77 42.67
N VAL A 769 33.26 33.28 43.45
CA VAL A 769 32.89 34.71 43.48
C VAL A 769 33.05 35.24 44.90
N ASP A 770 33.87 36.26 45.09
CA ASP A 770 34.11 36.91 46.36
C ASP A 770 34.12 38.45 46.26
N ILE A 771 34.52 39.14 47.34
CA ILE A 771 34.48 40.61 47.38
C ILE A 771 35.54 41.25 46.48
N ALA A 772 36.60 40.54 46.13
CA ALA A 772 37.62 41.01 45.20
C ALA A 772 37.03 41.19 43.80
N ASP A 773 36.12 40.30 43.36
CA ASP A 773 35.40 40.44 42.09
C ASP A 773 34.58 41.73 42.02
N LEU A 774 33.82 42.01 43.09
CA LEU A 774 33.03 43.24 43.19
C LEU A 774 33.93 44.49 43.18
N VAL A 775 35.04 44.45 43.91
CA VAL A 775 36.01 45.56 43.94
C VAL A 775 36.62 45.75 42.55
N TYR A 776 36.98 44.67 41.87
CA TYR A 776 37.53 44.71 40.52
C TYR A 776 36.55 45.32 39.53
N LEU A 777 35.28 44.90 39.57
CA LEU A 777 34.23 45.44 38.71
C LEU A 777 34.06 46.95 38.90
N VAL A 778 33.97 47.40 40.16
CA VAL A 778 33.85 48.83 40.49
C VAL A 778 35.07 49.62 40.00
N ASP A 779 36.28 49.07 40.18
CA ASP A 779 37.51 49.74 39.76
C ASP A 779 37.64 49.82 38.24
N TYR A 780 37.27 48.76 37.52
CA TYR A 780 37.21 48.76 36.06
C TYR A 780 36.22 49.80 35.54
N MET A 781 34.99 49.79 36.08
CA MET A 781 33.91 50.66 35.61
C MET A 781 34.12 52.15 35.92
N PHE A 782 34.64 52.48 37.11
CA PHE A 782 34.63 53.86 37.60
C PHE A 782 36.01 54.48 37.81
N ASN A 783 37.05 53.66 37.99
CA ASN A 783 38.39 54.13 38.33
C ASN A 783 39.42 53.92 37.21
N GLY A 784 39.00 53.41 36.04
CA GLY A 784 39.86 53.24 34.87
C GLY A 784 40.92 52.16 35.03
N ALA A 785 40.62 51.12 35.83
CA ALA A 785 41.47 49.95 35.96
C ALA A 785 41.54 49.15 34.63
N ALA A 786 42.44 48.16 34.58
CA ALA A 786 42.55 47.27 33.43
C ALA A 786 41.24 46.52 33.18
N ALA A 787 40.96 46.17 31.92
CA ALA A 787 39.84 45.31 31.59
C ALA A 787 39.97 43.96 32.31
N PRO A 788 38.83 43.36 32.76
CA PRO A 788 38.83 42.02 33.31
C PRO A 788 39.57 41.03 32.41
N PRO A 789 40.20 39.99 32.98
CA PRO A 789 40.88 38.97 32.20
C PRO A 789 39.96 38.35 31.15
N ALA A 790 40.55 37.99 30.01
CA ALA A 790 39.82 37.29 28.97
C ALA A 790 39.26 35.96 29.50
N CYS A 791 38.12 35.54 28.95
CA CYS A 791 37.60 34.21 29.16
C CYS A 791 38.60 33.22 28.55
N LEU A 792 39.35 32.49 29.39
CA LEU A 792 40.36 31.55 28.93
C LEU A 792 39.68 30.44 28.09
N VAL A 793 40.16 30.26 26.86
CA VAL A 793 40.01 29.00 26.12
C VAL A 793 41.11 28.09 26.66
N GLU A 794 40.80 27.26 27.65
CA GLU A 794 41.69 26.16 28.02
C GLU A 794 41.60 25.02 27.01
#